data_AF-A0A930XM35-F1
#
_entry.id   AF-A0A930XM35-F1
#
_cell.length_a   1.000
_cell.length_b   1.000
_cell.length_c   1.000
_cell.angle_alpha   90.00
_cell.angle_beta   90.00
_cell.angle_gamma   90.00
#
_symmetry.space_group_name_H-M   'P 1'
#
loop_
_entity.id
_entity.type
_entity.pdbx_description
1 polymer ?
#
loop_
_entity_poly.entity_id
_entity_poly.type
_entity_poly.pdbx_seq_one_letter_code
_entity_poly.pdbx_strand_id
1 'polypeptide(L)'
;MADFFDLSTLDGSNGFIINGLFAGSRLGQSVSSAGDINGDGIADIVIGADATSVLTNPGAAYVLFGRSGEFSSNISLNSLNGSNGFAIRGRAIDDSTGFSVSNAGDVNGDGITDLIVGARFADVRGKDSGESFVIFGRRGGFPAEIRLDNLGGNGFTIPGIAADDRSGRAVSGAGDVNGDGVGDFLVGATLASTNLAEKSGQVYVVFGNRNFPPELDLLSLNGSNGFAIDGINSGDDVGFSISRAGDVNRDGFADLIIGAPGARNGTGQAYVIFGRAGGFPKSLEPETLNGSNGFIINGIARGDQAGRMVSSAGDLNQDGFADLLIGARAADPNGNLDAGQAYVVFGSAAGFPAQLNLADLNGRNGFAINGVAGDALGSSGTGIGDFNGDGLNDLIVGAPGADTAGRSNPGRAYIIFGRSGGFPATVDVANLTSAEGIVLNGVSPNALTGRSLDGIGDFNNDGVADILIGAPNATVRGSNVGQAYVLFGRAGERPLESNFGLKLTPPLIDASGVTVGSISVDLAAETLVINRPQPIRRTVTGFTNVIGTALNDRITGSAATNSLVGGSGDDTLLGAEGNDTLVGGTGHDTLQGGSGNDKLVGNEGNDRLRGGPGRDRFIFDLNARFQRQAMGVDRVLDFRRGQDKIVLDRTTFRTLKRGRFTSFKQVQNRRQAQRSDAQFTYIRRTGSLFYNANGERNGFGSGGLFADFRNGLNLTSSDFAVRP
;
A
#
# COMPACT_ATOMS: atom_id res chain seq x y z
N MET A 1 -4.61 -17.38 10.04
CA MET A 1 -3.32 -16.98 9.45
C MET A 1 -3.53 -15.63 8.81
N ALA A 2 -2.52 -14.77 8.92
CA ALA A 2 -2.52 -13.43 8.38
C ALA A 2 -2.49 -13.51 6.85
N ASP A 3 -2.92 -12.42 6.22
CA ASP A 3 -2.86 -12.32 4.78
C ASP A 3 -1.40 -12.12 4.35
N PHE A 4 -1.01 -12.81 3.29
CA PHE A 4 0.32 -12.66 2.70
C PHE A 4 0.23 -11.70 1.52
N PHE A 5 1.03 -10.65 1.55
CA PHE A 5 1.24 -9.80 0.41
C PHE A 5 2.58 -10.12 -0.26
N ASP A 6 2.54 -10.43 -1.54
CA ASP A 6 3.73 -10.65 -2.36
C ASP A 6 4.10 -9.36 -3.08
N LEU A 7 5.24 -8.75 -2.70
CA LEU A 7 5.72 -7.50 -3.26
C LEU A 7 6.05 -7.58 -4.77
N SER A 8 6.10 -8.78 -5.36
CA SER A 8 6.23 -8.92 -6.82
C SER A 8 4.94 -8.64 -7.59
N THR A 9 3.81 -8.51 -6.90
CA THR A 9 2.49 -8.22 -7.49
C THR A 9 2.20 -6.73 -7.63
N LEU A 10 3.17 -5.86 -7.31
CA LEU A 10 3.03 -4.42 -7.46
C LEU A 10 2.88 -4.03 -8.94
N ASP A 11 1.79 -3.34 -9.27
CA ASP A 11 1.38 -3.07 -10.65
C ASP A 11 1.16 -1.57 -10.97
N GLY A 12 1.36 -0.70 -9.99
CA GLY A 12 1.13 0.74 -10.10
C GLY A 12 -0.21 1.21 -9.53
N SER A 13 -1.17 0.29 -9.33
CA SER A 13 -2.46 0.56 -8.67
C SER A 13 -2.45 0.21 -7.19
N ASN A 14 -1.64 -0.77 -6.78
CA ASN A 14 -1.43 -1.19 -5.40
C ASN A 14 -0.07 -0.76 -4.84
N GLY A 15 0.70 0.02 -5.60
CA GLY A 15 2.06 0.43 -5.29
C GLY A 15 3.01 0.09 -6.43
N PHE A 16 4.32 0.29 -6.22
CA PHE A 16 5.31 0.16 -7.28
C PHE A 16 6.72 -0.14 -6.75
N ILE A 17 7.60 -0.55 -7.67
CA ILE A 17 8.98 -0.92 -7.38
C ILE A 17 9.94 0.18 -7.86
N ILE A 18 10.97 0.47 -7.09
CA ILE A 18 12.08 1.37 -7.45
C ILE A 18 13.38 0.56 -7.43
N ASN A 19 14.12 0.61 -8.53
CA ASN A 19 15.36 -0.16 -8.67
C ASN A 19 16.60 0.74 -8.55
N GLY A 20 17.62 0.25 -7.84
CA GLY A 20 18.92 0.89 -7.84
C GLY A 20 19.54 0.96 -9.24
N LEU A 21 20.31 2.02 -9.48
CA LEU A 21 20.86 2.32 -10.81
C LEU A 21 22.02 1.40 -11.22
N PHE A 22 22.87 1.01 -10.26
CA PHE A 22 24.10 0.27 -10.52
C PHE A 22 24.29 -0.88 -9.54
N ALA A 23 25.05 -1.89 -9.93
CA ALA A 23 25.45 -2.96 -9.03
C ALA A 23 26.22 -2.38 -7.82
N GLY A 24 25.88 -2.83 -6.62
CA GLY A 24 26.44 -2.35 -5.36
C GLY A 24 25.83 -1.06 -4.83
N SER A 25 24.85 -0.44 -5.52
CA SER A 25 24.25 0.83 -5.06
C SER A 25 23.56 0.72 -3.71
N ARG A 26 23.01 -0.47 -3.41
CA ARG A 26 22.29 -0.78 -2.16
C ARG A 26 21.12 0.19 -1.91
N LEU A 27 20.38 0.55 -2.95
CA LEU A 27 19.16 1.36 -2.84
C LEU A 27 18.18 0.72 -1.85
N GLY A 28 17.59 1.52 -0.97
CA GLY A 28 16.73 1.03 0.11
C GLY A 28 17.50 0.69 1.38
N GLN A 29 18.77 1.11 1.47
CA GLN A 29 19.54 0.99 2.71
C GLN A 29 18.89 1.76 3.86
N SER A 30 18.39 2.95 3.54
CA SER A 30 17.55 3.78 4.39
C SER A 30 16.40 4.32 3.56
N VAL A 31 15.23 4.46 4.17
CA VAL A 31 14.03 5.01 3.56
C VAL A 31 13.36 5.91 4.59
N SER A 32 12.68 6.94 4.12
CA SER A 32 11.87 7.82 4.96
C SER A 32 10.81 8.51 4.10
N SER A 33 9.71 8.92 4.71
CA SER A 33 8.92 10.06 4.22
C SER A 33 9.85 11.25 4.03
N ALA A 34 9.60 12.06 3.01
CA ALA A 34 10.22 13.37 2.84
C ALA A 34 9.26 14.51 3.24
N GLY A 35 8.07 14.18 3.76
CA GLY A 35 6.96 15.13 3.92
C GLY A 35 6.61 15.80 2.60
N ASP A 36 6.03 17.00 2.64
CA ASP A 36 5.79 17.81 1.44
C ASP A 36 7.00 18.74 1.21
N ILE A 37 8.05 18.21 0.58
CA ILE A 37 9.30 18.97 0.36
C ILE A 37 9.16 19.95 -0.81
N ASN A 38 8.23 19.68 -1.73
CA ASN A 38 8.02 20.50 -2.92
C ASN A 38 6.90 21.56 -2.74
N GLY A 39 6.14 21.48 -1.65
CA GLY A 39 5.08 22.40 -1.28
C GLY A 39 3.77 22.25 -2.08
N ASP A 40 3.48 21.07 -2.63
CA ASP A 40 2.27 20.78 -3.41
C ASP A 40 1.12 20.18 -2.59
N GLY A 41 1.37 19.91 -1.30
CA GLY A 41 0.41 19.35 -0.36
C GLY A 41 0.31 17.83 -0.38
N ILE A 42 1.15 17.13 -1.15
CA ILE A 42 1.20 15.67 -1.23
C ILE A 42 2.49 15.18 -0.57
N ALA A 43 2.43 14.00 0.08
CA ALA A 43 3.61 13.44 0.70
C ALA A 43 4.63 12.96 -0.34
N ASP A 44 5.90 13.25 -0.12
CA ASP A 44 7.04 12.83 -0.91
C ASP A 44 7.85 11.76 -0.15
N ILE A 45 8.81 11.12 -0.83
CA ILE A 45 9.68 10.11 -0.22
C ILE A 45 11.15 10.36 -0.52
N VAL A 46 12.02 9.87 0.38
CA VAL A 46 13.48 9.85 0.20
C VAL A 46 14.03 8.44 0.41
N ILE A 47 14.93 8.01 -0.48
CA ILE A 47 15.52 6.67 -0.48
C ILE A 47 17.03 6.78 -0.58
N GLY A 48 17.72 6.24 0.42
CA GLY A 48 19.18 6.16 0.49
C GLY A 48 19.77 4.98 -0.29
N ALA A 49 20.92 5.22 -0.92
CA ALA A 49 21.75 4.25 -1.63
C ALA A 49 23.21 4.45 -1.21
N ASP A 50 23.64 3.75 -0.17
CA ASP A 50 24.90 3.98 0.56
C ASP A 50 26.16 3.40 -0.13
N ALA A 51 26.01 2.92 -1.36
CA ALA A 51 27.00 2.32 -2.26
C ALA A 51 28.36 1.98 -1.60
N THR A 52 28.52 0.73 -1.16
CA THR A 52 29.75 0.26 -0.50
C THR A 52 30.63 -0.63 -1.41
N SER A 53 30.34 -0.75 -2.72
CA SER A 53 31.04 -1.74 -3.56
C SER A 53 31.36 -1.33 -5.01
N VAL A 54 31.37 -0.04 -5.35
CA VAL A 54 32.03 0.45 -6.57
C VAL A 54 33.09 1.45 -6.14
N LEU A 55 34.34 1.20 -6.54
CA LEU A 55 35.58 1.93 -6.18
C LEU A 55 35.56 3.45 -6.47
N THR A 56 34.41 4.03 -6.82
CA THR A 56 34.24 5.41 -7.28
C THR A 56 32.90 6.07 -6.87
N ASN A 57 32.02 5.43 -6.08
CA ASN A 57 30.71 6.03 -5.77
C ASN A 57 30.66 6.62 -4.35
N PRO A 58 30.35 7.91 -4.19
CA PRO A 58 30.20 8.56 -2.88
C PRO A 58 28.92 8.17 -2.12
N GLY A 59 28.04 7.38 -2.73
CA GLY A 59 26.67 7.16 -2.26
C GLY A 59 25.73 8.28 -2.74
N ALA A 60 24.43 8.05 -2.60
CA ALA A 60 23.39 8.98 -3.02
C ALA A 60 22.10 8.81 -2.21
N ALA A 61 21.23 9.81 -2.30
CA ALA A 61 19.82 9.68 -1.96
C ALA A 61 18.96 10.13 -3.15
N TYR A 62 17.73 9.65 -3.21
CA TYR A 62 16.78 9.97 -4.27
C TYR A 62 15.46 10.39 -3.65
N VAL A 63 14.97 11.54 -4.08
CA VAL A 63 13.65 12.06 -3.69
C VAL A 63 12.69 11.81 -4.83
N LEU A 64 11.54 11.22 -4.54
CA LEU A 64 10.43 11.06 -5.48
C LEU A 64 9.24 11.85 -4.96
N PHE A 65 8.58 12.58 -5.85
CA PHE A 65 7.40 13.35 -5.48
C PHE A 65 6.13 12.49 -5.55
N GLY A 66 5.29 12.64 -4.53
CA GLY A 66 3.94 12.08 -4.51
C GLY A 66 3.05 12.75 -5.54
N ARG A 67 1.97 12.08 -5.92
CA ARG A 67 0.98 12.62 -6.86
C ARG A 67 -0.29 11.81 -6.88
N SER A 68 -1.39 12.47 -7.25
CA SER A 68 -2.64 11.79 -7.62
C SER A 68 -2.51 11.02 -8.94
N GLY A 69 -3.16 9.88 -9.03
CA GLY A 69 -3.37 9.12 -10.27
C GLY A 69 -2.48 7.89 -10.41
N GLU A 70 -2.45 7.30 -11.61
CA GLU A 70 -1.77 6.02 -11.83
C GLU A 70 -0.23 6.15 -11.77
N PHE A 71 0.38 5.19 -11.10
CA PHE A 71 1.82 4.98 -11.12
C PHE A 71 2.19 3.88 -12.10
N SER A 72 3.41 3.94 -12.64
CA SER A 72 3.98 2.79 -13.31
C SER A 72 4.37 1.76 -12.24
N SER A 73 4.18 0.47 -12.51
CA SER A 73 4.64 -0.62 -11.65
C SER A 73 6.14 -0.58 -11.31
N ASN A 74 6.93 0.14 -12.12
CA ASN A 74 8.35 0.33 -11.92
C ASN A 74 8.75 1.78 -12.22
N ILE A 75 9.34 2.46 -11.25
CA ILE A 75 9.85 3.82 -11.39
C ILE A 75 11.37 3.79 -11.60
N SER A 76 11.81 4.47 -12.67
CA SER A 76 13.23 4.59 -13.01
C SER A 76 13.83 5.85 -12.40
N LEU A 77 14.87 5.70 -11.58
CA LEU A 77 15.60 6.82 -10.98
C LEU A 77 16.30 7.72 -12.02
N ASN A 78 16.56 7.20 -13.24
CA ASN A 78 17.09 8.02 -14.33
C ASN A 78 16.05 8.98 -14.93
N SER A 79 14.77 8.85 -14.57
CA SER A 79 13.71 9.73 -15.03
C SER A 79 13.50 10.96 -14.16
N LEU A 80 14.21 11.06 -13.03
CA LEU A 80 14.14 12.19 -12.11
C LEU A 80 14.67 13.45 -12.81
N ASN A 81 13.85 14.50 -12.85
CA ASN A 81 14.13 15.70 -13.62
C ASN A 81 13.86 17.00 -12.84
N GLY A 82 13.54 16.90 -11.56
CA GLY A 82 13.22 18.03 -10.70
C GLY A 82 11.74 18.38 -10.60
N SER A 83 10.90 17.83 -11.50
CA SER A 83 9.42 17.95 -11.45
C SER A 83 8.72 16.70 -10.93
N ASN A 84 9.41 15.56 -10.92
CA ASN A 84 8.93 14.27 -10.41
C ASN A 84 9.84 13.71 -9.30
N GLY A 85 10.69 14.56 -8.74
CA GLY A 85 11.77 14.21 -7.82
C GLY A 85 13.16 14.52 -8.38
N PHE A 86 14.19 14.26 -7.58
CA PHE A 86 15.57 14.62 -7.86
C PHE A 86 16.57 13.70 -7.15
N ALA A 87 17.82 13.71 -7.60
CA ALA A 87 18.91 12.98 -6.96
C ALA A 87 19.74 13.91 -6.04
N ILE A 88 20.20 13.38 -4.92
CA ILE A 88 21.18 14.00 -4.01
C ILE A 88 22.48 13.20 -4.16
N ARG A 89 23.56 13.83 -4.63
CA ARG A 89 24.86 13.17 -4.86
C ARG A 89 25.85 13.45 -3.75
N GLY A 90 26.47 12.39 -3.25
CA GLY A 90 27.54 12.47 -2.27
C GLY A 90 28.79 13.20 -2.76
N ARG A 91 29.62 13.64 -1.80
CA ARG A 91 30.82 14.47 -2.03
C ARG A 91 32.01 13.65 -2.50
N ALA A 92 32.41 12.65 -1.74
CA ALA A 92 33.62 11.88 -1.96
C ALA A 92 33.38 10.37 -1.85
N ILE A 93 34.22 9.62 -2.57
CA ILE A 93 34.19 8.15 -2.60
C ILE A 93 34.27 7.63 -1.16
N ASP A 94 33.50 6.58 -0.86
CA ASP A 94 33.45 5.91 0.44
C ASP A 94 32.80 6.69 1.60
N ASP A 95 32.31 7.92 1.38
CA ASP A 95 31.56 8.69 2.39
C ASP A 95 30.26 7.99 2.85
N SER A 96 29.73 7.07 2.03
CA SER A 96 28.44 6.39 2.20
C SER A 96 27.28 7.38 2.39
N THR A 97 27.20 8.40 1.52
CA THR A 97 26.05 9.31 1.49
C THR A 97 24.75 8.54 1.28
N GLY A 98 23.70 8.88 2.04
CA GLY A 98 22.43 8.17 2.00
C GLY A 98 22.44 6.89 2.85
N PHE A 99 23.44 6.71 3.71
CA PHE A 99 23.41 5.64 4.73
C PHE A 99 22.21 5.79 5.66
N SER A 100 21.89 7.03 6.02
CA SER A 100 20.68 7.42 6.74
C SER A 100 20.03 8.61 6.04
N VAL A 101 18.70 8.60 5.94
CA VAL A 101 17.89 9.69 5.39
C VAL A 101 16.68 9.85 6.28
N SER A 102 16.20 11.08 6.46
CA SER A 102 14.95 11.34 7.17
C SER A 102 14.33 12.67 6.77
N ASN A 103 13.03 12.79 6.96
CA ASN A 103 12.35 14.08 7.07
C ASN A 103 12.91 14.83 8.29
N ALA A 104 13.41 16.05 8.10
CA ALA A 104 13.95 16.89 9.17
C ALA A 104 12.87 17.77 9.85
N GLY A 105 11.69 17.90 9.24
CA GLY A 105 10.69 18.91 9.57
C GLY A 105 10.99 20.23 8.86
N ASP A 106 10.20 21.27 9.14
CA ASP A 106 10.47 22.64 8.70
C ASP A 106 11.50 23.28 9.65
N VAL A 107 12.79 23.05 9.40
CA VAL A 107 13.85 23.45 10.34
C VAL A 107 14.22 24.92 10.18
N ASN A 108 13.84 25.55 9.07
CA ASN A 108 14.09 26.96 8.79
C ASN A 108 12.86 27.86 9.00
N GLY A 109 11.70 27.30 9.33
CA GLY A 109 10.47 28.03 9.64
C GLY A 109 9.83 28.71 8.43
N ASP A 110 10.02 28.19 7.22
CA ASP A 110 9.44 28.71 5.97
C ASP A 110 8.10 28.05 5.59
N GLY A 111 7.68 27.05 6.37
CA GLY A 111 6.43 26.31 6.21
C GLY A 111 6.52 25.15 5.23
N ILE A 112 7.71 24.74 4.80
CA ILE A 112 7.95 23.62 3.89
C ILE A 112 8.84 22.60 4.58
N THR A 113 8.61 21.32 4.29
CA THR A 113 9.39 20.25 4.91
C THR A 113 10.81 20.21 4.36
N ASP A 114 11.80 20.03 5.24
CA ASP A 114 13.21 19.84 4.89
C ASP A 114 13.64 18.37 5.04
N LEU A 115 14.78 18.02 4.44
CA LEU A 115 15.39 16.69 4.59
C LEU A 115 16.71 16.76 5.33
N ILE A 116 17.05 15.66 5.99
CA ILE A 116 18.39 15.40 6.51
C ILE A 116 18.95 14.10 5.94
N VAL A 117 20.21 14.16 5.49
CA VAL A 117 20.94 13.03 4.88
C VAL A 117 22.27 12.85 5.59
N GLY A 118 22.60 11.62 5.96
CA GLY A 118 23.84 11.26 6.64
C GLY A 118 24.85 10.54 5.75
N ALA A 119 26.13 10.86 5.96
CA ALA A 119 27.31 10.28 5.33
C ALA A 119 28.33 9.89 6.43
N ARG A 120 28.12 8.73 7.03
CA ARG A 120 28.80 8.32 8.28
C ARG A 120 30.31 8.08 8.17
N PHE A 121 30.83 7.98 6.95
CA PHE A 121 32.25 7.72 6.70
C PHE A 121 32.94 8.92 6.05
N ALA A 122 32.29 10.09 6.03
CA ALA A 122 32.91 11.29 5.51
C ALA A 122 34.13 11.71 6.35
N ASP A 123 35.22 12.06 5.67
CA ASP A 123 36.51 12.40 6.28
C ASP A 123 36.70 13.92 6.49
N VAL A 124 35.66 14.62 6.96
CA VAL A 124 35.65 16.10 7.03
C VAL A 124 36.52 16.69 8.14
N ARG A 125 36.58 16.06 9.31
CA ARG A 125 37.38 16.49 10.48
C ARG A 125 38.26 15.36 11.02
N GLY A 126 38.76 14.53 10.11
CA GLY A 126 39.51 13.31 10.41
C GLY A 126 38.81 12.08 9.85
N LYS A 127 39.52 10.93 9.89
CA LYS A 127 39.01 9.68 9.32
C LYS A 127 37.68 9.28 9.96
N ASP A 128 36.69 8.91 9.15
CA ASP A 128 35.36 8.46 9.57
C ASP A 128 34.67 9.44 10.57
N SER A 129 35.00 10.73 10.51
CA SER A 129 34.36 11.74 11.37
C SER A 129 32.84 11.85 11.11
N GLY A 130 32.45 11.59 9.87
CA GLY A 130 31.08 11.65 9.39
C GLY A 130 30.60 13.08 9.11
N GLU A 131 29.54 13.19 8.32
CA GLU A 131 28.91 14.46 7.98
C GLU A 131 27.41 14.24 7.76
N SER A 132 26.60 15.25 8.09
CA SER A 132 25.18 15.30 7.73
C SER A 132 24.88 16.56 6.93
N PHE A 133 23.77 16.52 6.19
CA PHE A 133 23.37 17.60 5.30
C PHE A 133 21.89 17.84 5.49
N VAL A 134 21.51 19.09 5.73
CA VAL A 134 20.11 19.51 5.63
C VAL A 134 19.88 20.06 4.24
N ILE A 135 18.81 19.62 3.59
CA ILE A 135 18.37 20.09 2.27
C ILE A 135 17.02 20.77 2.47
N PHE A 136 16.94 22.05 2.13
CA PHE A 136 15.72 22.83 2.29
C PHE A 136 14.65 22.46 1.27
N GLY A 137 13.42 22.34 1.76
CA GLY A 137 12.21 22.30 0.95
C GLY A 137 11.99 23.62 0.21
N ARG A 138 11.24 23.56 -0.90
CA ARG A 138 10.81 24.79 -1.60
C ARG A 138 9.65 24.54 -2.56
N ARG A 139 8.85 25.59 -2.74
CA ARG A 139 7.88 25.69 -3.83
C ARG A 139 8.57 25.99 -5.16
N GLY A 140 8.10 25.38 -6.24
CA GLY A 140 8.51 25.73 -7.61
C GLY A 140 9.56 24.82 -8.24
N GLY A 141 9.71 23.60 -7.74
CA GLY A 141 10.50 22.53 -8.34
C GLY A 141 11.97 22.53 -7.94
N PHE A 142 12.62 21.40 -8.21
CA PHE A 142 14.03 21.15 -7.90
C PHE A 142 14.85 21.06 -9.18
N PRO A 143 16.19 21.21 -9.14
CA PRO A 143 17.03 20.67 -10.21
C PRO A 143 16.92 19.14 -10.21
N ALA A 144 17.21 18.51 -11.33
CA ALA A 144 17.27 17.04 -11.41
C ALA A 144 18.32 16.44 -10.44
N GLU A 145 19.33 17.23 -10.07
CA GLU A 145 20.42 16.84 -9.18
C GLU A 145 20.81 17.97 -8.23
N ILE A 146 20.91 17.67 -6.94
CA ILE A 146 21.60 18.47 -5.92
C ILE A 146 22.92 17.77 -5.58
N ARG A 147 24.01 18.52 -5.58
CA ARG A 147 25.33 18.00 -5.22
C ARG A 147 25.76 18.54 -3.87
N LEU A 148 26.16 17.63 -2.97
CA LEU A 148 26.51 17.98 -1.59
C LEU A 148 27.87 18.69 -1.47
N ASP A 149 28.70 18.66 -2.50
CA ASP A 149 29.95 19.43 -2.59
C ASP A 149 29.70 20.93 -2.84
N ASN A 150 28.48 21.30 -3.22
CA ASN A 150 28.05 22.68 -3.43
C ASN A 150 26.53 22.83 -3.20
N LEU A 151 26.12 22.84 -1.92
CA LEU A 151 24.72 23.06 -1.56
C LEU A 151 24.20 24.46 -1.96
N GLY A 152 25.07 25.48 -1.95
CA GLY A 152 24.66 26.86 -2.19
C GLY A 152 23.54 27.28 -1.23
N GLY A 153 22.43 27.80 -1.77
CA GLY A 153 21.24 28.13 -0.98
C GLY A 153 20.25 26.97 -0.78
N ASN A 154 20.60 25.73 -1.14
CA ASN A 154 19.70 24.58 -1.01
C ASN A 154 19.77 23.92 0.37
N GLY A 155 20.59 24.41 1.30
CA GLY A 155 20.81 23.71 2.57
C GLY A 155 22.11 24.12 3.27
N PHE A 156 22.51 23.32 4.27
CA PHE A 156 23.76 23.50 5.01
C PHE A 156 24.38 22.15 5.43
N THR A 157 25.66 22.17 5.77
CA THR A 157 26.42 21.00 6.23
C THR A 157 26.55 20.94 7.74
N ILE A 158 26.71 19.73 8.27
CA ILE A 158 26.88 19.45 9.70
C ILE A 158 28.03 18.44 9.85
N PRO A 159 29.29 18.91 9.93
CA PRO A 159 30.44 18.04 10.07
C PRO A 159 30.47 17.38 11.45
N GLY A 160 30.90 16.12 11.50
CA GLY A 160 31.29 15.45 12.74
C GLY A 160 32.45 16.16 13.42
N ILE A 161 32.60 15.94 14.74
CA ILE A 161 33.53 16.73 15.56
C ILE A 161 34.96 16.19 15.45
N ALA A 162 35.13 14.87 15.61
CA ALA A 162 36.42 14.21 15.66
C ALA A 162 36.45 12.95 14.77
N ALA A 163 37.66 12.43 14.54
CA ALA A 163 37.86 11.16 13.84
C ALA A 163 37.15 10.00 14.58
N ASP A 164 36.70 9.00 13.81
CA ASP A 164 35.92 7.83 14.25
C ASP A 164 34.52 8.11 14.80
N ASP A 165 34.07 9.36 14.99
CA ASP A 165 32.77 9.69 15.59
C ASP A 165 31.58 9.08 14.80
N ARG A 166 31.74 8.94 13.47
CA ARG A 166 30.73 8.48 12.53
C ARG A 166 29.41 9.26 12.65
N SER A 167 29.52 10.59 12.76
CA SER A 167 28.37 11.49 12.72
C SER A 167 27.54 11.27 11.45
N GLY A 168 26.22 11.43 11.54
CA GLY A 168 25.31 11.14 10.41
C GLY A 168 25.08 9.65 10.18
N ARG A 169 25.47 8.79 11.13
CA ARG A 169 25.09 7.37 11.09
C ARG A 169 23.58 7.16 11.23
N ALA A 170 22.96 7.97 12.08
CA ALA A 170 21.51 8.06 12.21
C ALA A 170 21.14 9.54 12.20
N VAL A 171 20.08 9.89 11.48
CA VAL A 171 19.52 11.24 11.40
C VAL A 171 18.01 11.12 11.47
N SER A 172 17.34 12.11 12.07
CA SER A 172 15.88 12.14 12.15
C SER A 172 15.39 13.55 12.43
N GLY A 173 14.20 13.91 11.95
CA GLY A 173 13.47 15.05 12.51
C GLY A 173 13.09 14.79 13.96
N ALA A 174 13.13 15.83 14.79
CA ALA A 174 12.80 15.77 16.20
C ALA A 174 11.40 16.33 16.50
N GLY A 175 10.77 17.05 15.55
CA GLY A 175 9.58 17.85 15.83
C GLY A 175 9.95 19.12 16.59
N ASP A 176 8.98 19.83 17.15
CA ASP A 176 9.23 21.04 17.94
C ASP A 176 9.43 20.65 19.42
N VAL A 177 10.68 20.38 19.79
CA VAL A 177 11.07 19.90 21.13
C VAL A 177 11.09 21.05 22.12
N ASN A 178 11.40 22.26 21.64
CA ASN A 178 11.55 23.45 22.47
C ASN A 178 10.30 24.36 22.48
N GLY A 179 9.28 24.05 21.67
CA GLY A 179 8.01 24.78 21.56
C GLY A 179 8.11 26.16 20.93
N ASP A 180 9.10 26.40 20.06
CA ASP A 180 9.28 27.69 19.37
C ASP A 180 8.53 27.79 18.03
N GLY A 181 7.86 26.70 17.63
CA GLY A 181 7.08 26.58 16.41
C GLY A 181 7.89 26.25 15.17
N VAL A 182 9.19 25.97 15.31
CA VAL A 182 10.09 25.54 14.23
C VAL A 182 10.47 24.08 14.46
N GLY A 183 10.67 23.31 13.39
CA GLY A 183 11.10 21.93 13.48
C GLY A 183 12.55 21.81 13.96
N ASP A 184 12.79 20.89 14.88
CA ASP A 184 14.12 20.49 15.34
C ASP A 184 14.55 19.19 14.66
N PHE A 185 15.85 18.88 14.74
CA PHE A 185 16.38 17.64 14.17
C PHE A 185 17.49 17.01 15.01
N LEU A 186 17.79 15.74 14.71
CA LEU A 186 18.71 14.89 15.44
C LEU A 186 19.86 14.42 14.55
N VAL A 187 21.07 14.41 15.10
CA VAL A 187 22.26 13.82 14.47
C VAL A 187 22.94 12.86 15.45
N GLY A 188 23.07 11.59 15.06
CA GLY A 188 23.75 10.56 15.84
C GLY A 188 25.21 10.36 15.43
N ALA A 189 26.11 10.39 16.41
CA ALA A 189 27.54 10.09 16.29
C ALA A 189 27.87 8.90 17.20
N THR A 190 27.54 7.70 16.73
CA THR A 190 27.44 6.49 17.57
C THR A 190 28.78 6.02 18.16
N LEU A 191 29.91 6.50 17.63
CA LEU A 191 31.25 6.18 18.13
C LEU A 191 31.97 7.39 18.71
N ALA A 192 31.27 8.52 18.89
CA ALA A 192 31.83 9.69 19.53
C ALA A 192 32.27 9.37 20.96
N SER A 193 33.41 9.94 21.34
CA SER A 193 33.90 9.90 22.72
C SER A 193 33.40 11.14 23.44
N THR A 194 32.79 10.93 24.62
CA THR A 194 32.31 12.01 25.47
C THR A 194 33.32 12.30 26.58
N ASN A 195 33.03 13.28 27.42
CA ASN A 195 33.82 13.50 28.64
C ASN A 195 33.66 12.36 29.67
N LEU A 196 32.64 11.50 29.51
CA LEU A 196 32.32 10.41 30.42
C LEU A 196 33.01 9.11 30.00
N ALA A 197 33.02 8.79 28.71
CA ALA A 197 33.62 7.57 28.20
C ALA A 197 34.05 7.66 26.73
N GLU A 198 35.07 6.88 26.37
CA GLU A 198 35.50 6.71 24.99
C GLU A 198 34.50 5.88 24.20
N LYS A 199 34.19 6.30 22.97
CA LYS A 199 33.31 5.59 22.02
C LYS A 199 32.01 5.09 22.67
N SER A 200 31.42 5.90 23.56
CA SER A 200 30.13 5.61 24.18
C SER A 200 28.95 6.02 23.29
N GLY A 201 29.22 6.88 22.30
CA GLY A 201 28.22 7.44 21.40
C GLY A 201 27.64 8.75 21.92
N GLN A 202 27.15 9.58 21.00
CA GLN A 202 26.56 10.88 21.32
C GLN A 202 25.46 11.22 20.31
N VAL A 203 24.44 11.96 20.77
CA VAL A 203 23.39 12.51 19.91
C VAL A 203 23.34 14.01 20.08
N TYR A 204 23.13 14.73 18.98
CA TYR A 204 22.92 16.17 18.99
C TYR A 204 21.48 16.46 18.63
N VAL A 205 20.78 17.16 19.51
CA VAL A 205 19.49 17.78 19.26
C VAL A 205 19.76 19.21 18.84
N VAL A 206 19.36 19.58 17.62
CA VAL A 206 19.57 20.91 17.08
C VAL A 206 18.23 21.59 16.93
N PHE A 207 18.10 22.77 17.55
CA PHE A 207 16.85 23.52 17.43
C PHE A 207 16.75 24.24 16.09
N GLY A 208 15.54 24.27 15.54
CA GLY A 208 15.22 24.97 14.30
C GLY A 208 15.63 26.43 14.32
N ASN A 209 16.05 26.95 13.17
CA ASN A 209 16.47 28.33 13.03
C ASN A 209 16.30 28.85 11.60
N ARG A 210 15.66 30.01 11.47
CA ARG A 210 15.49 30.70 10.18
C ARG A 210 16.79 31.03 9.45
N ASN A 211 17.92 31.10 10.17
CA ASN A 211 19.21 31.49 9.61
C ASN A 211 20.31 30.54 10.08
N PHE A 212 20.35 29.34 9.51
CA PHE A 212 21.50 28.46 9.68
C PHE A 212 22.74 29.00 8.95
N PRO A 213 23.94 28.86 9.54
CA PRO A 213 25.18 29.06 8.81
C PRO A 213 25.33 27.97 7.71
N PRO A 214 26.12 28.21 6.65
CA PRO A 214 26.40 27.19 5.64
C PRO A 214 27.02 25.89 6.19
N GLU A 215 27.72 26.00 7.33
CA GLU A 215 28.25 24.88 8.11
C GLU A 215 27.85 25.09 9.58
N LEU A 216 27.13 24.14 10.17
CA LEU A 216 26.72 24.17 11.57
C LEU A 216 27.78 23.50 12.45
N ASP A 217 28.31 24.23 13.44
CA ASP A 217 29.24 23.68 14.41
C ASP A 217 28.51 23.08 15.62
N LEU A 218 28.57 21.76 15.76
CA LEU A 218 27.93 21.02 16.85
C LEU A 218 28.48 21.38 18.26
N LEU A 219 29.71 21.90 18.35
CA LEU A 219 30.27 22.37 19.62
C LEU A 219 29.64 23.67 20.13
N SER A 220 28.92 24.39 19.26
CA SER A 220 28.25 25.65 19.57
C SER A 220 26.91 25.47 20.31
N LEU A 221 26.42 24.23 20.41
CA LEU A 221 25.21 23.89 21.15
C LEU A 221 25.36 24.23 22.63
N ASN A 222 24.34 24.84 23.22
CA ASN A 222 24.42 25.43 24.56
C ASN A 222 23.13 25.35 25.40
N GLY A 223 22.13 24.61 24.91
CA GLY A 223 20.81 24.47 25.54
C GLY A 223 19.77 25.48 25.04
N SER A 224 20.18 26.56 24.38
CA SER A 224 19.26 27.54 23.76
C SER A 224 19.13 27.37 22.23
N ASN A 225 20.10 26.73 21.59
CA ASN A 225 20.13 26.42 20.15
C ASN A 225 20.21 24.90 19.88
N GLY A 226 19.94 24.09 20.90
CA GLY A 226 20.12 22.64 20.91
C GLY A 226 21.10 22.19 21.99
N PHE A 227 21.25 20.88 22.14
CA PHE A 227 22.04 20.24 23.19
C PHE A 227 22.56 18.86 22.76
N ALA A 228 23.55 18.34 23.48
CA ALA A 228 24.05 16.97 23.30
C ALA A 228 23.42 16.00 24.31
N ILE A 229 23.33 14.73 23.95
CA ILE A 229 22.98 13.60 24.83
C ILE A 229 24.17 12.66 24.84
N ASP A 230 24.80 12.50 26.00
CA ASP A 230 26.09 11.81 26.13
C ASP A 230 25.92 10.33 26.47
N GLY A 231 26.66 9.48 25.77
CA GLY A 231 26.86 8.10 26.16
C GLY A 231 27.69 7.99 27.45
N ILE A 232 27.28 7.08 28.32
CA ILE A 232 27.79 6.97 29.69
C ILE A 232 29.00 6.04 29.74
N ASN A 233 28.90 4.84 29.16
CA ASN A 233 29.96 3.84 29.17
C ASN A 233 30.47 3.53 27.77
N SER A 234 31.74 3.14 27.68
CA SER A 234 32.38 2.73 26.43
C SER A 234 31.61 1.58 25.78
N GLY A 235 31.23 1.75 24.52
CA GLY A 235 30.49 0.73 23.77
C GLY A 235 28.99 0.65 24.08
N ASP A 236 28.41 1.64 24.77
CA ASP A 236 26.95 1.72 24.93
C ASP A 236 26.24 1.93 23.58
N ASP A 237 26.96 2.44 22.57
CA ASP A 237 26.46 2.78 21.23
C ASP A 237 25.28 3.76 21.29
N VAL A 238 25.33 4.78 22.15
CA VAL A 238 24.26 5.78 22.24
C VAL A 238 24.10 6.51 20.89
N GLY A 239 22.86 6.63 20.44
CA GLY A 239 22.57 7.20 19.12
C GLY A 239 22.76 6.21 17.98
N PHE A 240 22.73 4.90 18.26
CA PHE A 240 22.71 3.87 17.22
C PHE A 240 21.47 3.98 16.33
N SER A 241 20.33 4.27 16.97
CA SER A 241 19.04 4.60 16.36
C SER A 241 18.49 5.79 17.12
N ILE A 242 17.89 6.74 16.41
CA ILE A 242 17.29 7.96 16.99
C ILE A 242 16.00 8.25 16.25
N SER A 243 15.01 8.80 16.96
CA SER A 243 13.75 9.20 16.35
C SER A 243 13.00 10.20 17.24
N ARG A 244 12.07 10.95 16.65
CA ARG A 244 10.98 11.58 17.38
C ARG A 244 10.08 10.49 17.98
N ALA A 245 9.77 10.61 19.26
CA ALA A 245 8.85 9.73 19.97
C ALA A 245 7.37 10.11 19.74
N GLY A 246 7.12 11.38 19.40
CA GLY A 246 5.79 12.00 19.46
C GLY A 246 5.61 12.65 20.82
N ASP A 247 4.39 13.02 21.18
CA ASP A 247 4.07 13.56 22.52
C ASP A 247 3.54 12.40 23.38
N VAL A 248 4.44 11.75 24.15
CA VAL A 248 4.11 10.52 24.89
C VAL A 248 3.49 10.82 26.26
N ASN A 249 3.59 12.06 26.71
CA ASN A 249 3.11 12.53 28.01
C ASN A 249 1.98 13.60 27.92
N ARG A 250 1.65 14.06 26.71
CA ARG A 250 0.68 15.11 26.37
C ARG A 250 0.97 16.48 27.00
N ASP A 251 2.23 16.86 27.08
CA ASP A 251 2.59 18.22 27.50
C ASP A 251 2.60 19.24 26.34
N GLY A 252 2.37 18.77 25.11
CA GLY A 252 2.29 19.58 23.90
C GLY A 252 3.63 19.81 23.21
N PHE A 253 4.72 19.22 23.71
CA PHE A 253 6.04 19.27 23.09
C PHE A 253 6.37 17.93 22.41
N ALA A 254 7.22 17.97 21.39
CA ALA A 254 7.72 16.74 20.81
C ALA A 254 8.77 16.09 21.73
N ASP A 255 8.61 14.79 21.99
CA ASP A 255 9.56 13.99 22.75
C ASP A 255 10.51 13.23 21.83
N LEU A 256 11.62 12.77 22.40
CA LEU A 256 12.69 12.07 21.69
C LEU A 256 12.87 10.65 22.21
N ILE A 257 13.25 9.71 21.33
CA ILE A 257 13.71 8.38 21.72
C ILE A 257 15.07 8.04 21.10
N ILE A 258 16.00 7.61 21.95
CA ILE A 258 17.40 7.34 21.61
C ILE A 258 17.75 5.90 21.99
N GLY A 259 18.27 5.13 21.03
CA GLY A 259 18.71 3.75 21.23
C GLY A 259 20.18 3.63 21.65
N ALA A 260 20.44 2.73 22.59
CA ALA A 260 21.76 2.38 23.11
C ALA A 260 21.89 0.83 23.24
N PRO A 261 21.97 0.10 22.11
CA PRO A 261 21.90 -1.36 22.11
C PRO A 261 23.11 -2.05 22.75
N GLY A 262 24.24 -1.35 22.88
CA GLY A 262 25.44 -1.87 23.54
C GLY A 262 25.37 -1.77 25.07
N ALA A 263 24.48 -0.93 25.60
CA ALA A 263 24.37 -0.66 27.02
C ALA A 263 24.09 -1.93 27.84
N ARG A 264 24.58 -1.93 29.09
CA ARG A 264 24.45 -3.05 30.03
C ARG A 264 24.91 -4.38 29.43
N ASN A 265 26.12 -4.38 28.85
CA ASN A 265 26.76 -5.54 28.21
C ASN A 265 25.93 -6.15 27.06
N GLY A 266 25.31 -5.30 26.23
CA GLY A 266 24.49 -5.72 25.09
C GLY A 266 23.07 -6.18 25.46
N THR A 267 22.65 -6.03 26.73
CA THR A 267 21.23 -6.14 27.08
C THR A 267 20.43 -5.05 26.33
N GLY A 268 21.04 -3.87 26.20
CA GLY A 268 20.51 -2.73 25.48
C GLY A 268 19.56 -1.88 26.32
N GLN A 269 19.53 -0.59 25.99
CA GLN A 269 18.64 0.41 26.58
C GLN A 269 18.09 1.34 25.50
N ALA A 270 17.00 2.03 25.82
CA ALA A 270 16.57 3.22 25.12
C ALA A 270 16.30 4.35 26.12
N TYR A 271 16.45 5.59 25.69
CA TYR A 271 16.24 6.78 26.50
C TYR A 271 15.13 7.62 25.87
N VAL A 272 14.12 7.96 26.65
CA VAL A 272 13.06 8.89 26.25
C VAL A 272 13.32 10.21 26.94
N ILE A 273 13.36 11.30 26.18
CA ILE A 273 13.61 12.65 26.68
C ILE A 273 12.39 13.50 26.37
N PHE A 274 11.82 14.15 27.39
CA PHE A 274 10.65 14.99 27.19
C PHE A 274 11.01 16.38 26.65
N GLY A 275 10.22 16.84 25.68
CA GLY A 275 10.26 18.21 25.19
C GLY A 275 9.82 19.22 26.26
N ARG A 276 10.17 20.50 26.08
CA ARG A 276 9.76 21.61 26.96
C ARG A 276 10.20 22.96 26.41
N ALA A 277 9.56 24.04 26.89
CA ALA A 277 9.82 25.45 26.51
C ALA A 277 11.23 26.02 26.83
N GLY A 278 12.22 25.18 27.10
CA GLY A 278 13.61 25.58 27.36
C GLY A 278 14.22 24.98 28.63
N GLY A 279 15.34 25.56 29.08
CA GLY A 279 16.10 25.05 30.22
C GLY A 279 16.77 23.70 29.93
N PHE A 280 17.06 23.41 28.66
CA PHE A 280 17.91 22.29 28.30
C PHE A 280 19.36 22.60 28.71
N PRO A 281 20.10 21.61 29.24
CA PRO A 281 21.51 21.78 29.51
C PRO A 281 22.29 21.81 28.18
N LYS A 282 23.56 22.23 28.20
CA LYS A 282 24.45 22.03 27.04
C LYS A 282 24.60 20.55 26.68
N SER A 283 24.72 19.70 27.71
CA SER A 283 24.77 18.25 27.57
C SER A 283 23.87 17.60 28.61
N LEU A 284 23.12 16.58 28.19
CA LEU A 284 22.24 15.77 29.01
C LEU A 284 22.86 14.39 29.19
N GLU A 285 22.99 13.97 30.45
CA GLU A 285 23.40 12.62 30.82
C GLU A 285 22.16 11.76 31.05
N PRO A 286 21.99 10.61 30.35
CA PRO A 286 20.78 9.79 30.46
C PRO A 286 20.45 9.31 31.88
N GLU A 287 21.42 9.18 32.78
CA GLU A 287 21.17 8.80 34.18
C GLU A 287 20.39 9.86 34.98
N THR A 288 20.32 11.10 34.47
CA THR A 288 19.56 12.18 35.10
C THR A 288 18.06 12.14 34.79
N LEU A 289 17.64 11.20 33.93
CA LEU A 289 16.23 10.96 33.61
C LEU A 289 15.50 10.37 34.82
N ASN A 290 14.39 10.98 35.21
CA ASN A 290 13.76 10.73 36.51
C ASN A 290 12.23 10.54 36.45
N GLY A 291 11.66 10.44 35.25
CA GLY A 291 10.22 10.33 35.01
C GLY A 291 9.51 11.68 34.80
N SER A 292 10.14 12.80 35.17
CA SER A 292 9.60 14.15 34.92
C SER A 292 10.27 14.88 33.73
N ASN A 293 11.48 14.48 33.36
CA ASN A 293 12.25 15.01 32.23
C ASN A 293 12.51 13.95 31.14
N GLY A 294 11.83 12.81 31.25
CA GLY A 294 12.08 11.61 30.46
C GLY A 294 12.40 10.40 31.34
N PHE A 295 12.67 9.26 30.72
CA PHE A 295 12.90 7.98 31.41
C PHE A 295 13.76 7.01 30.61
N ILE A 296 14.30 5.99 31.29
CA ILE A 296 15.13 4.94 30.71
C ILE A 296 14.29 3.68 30.49
N ILE A 297 14.39 3.08 29.32
CA ILE A 297 13.81 1.78 28.98
C ILE A 297 14.93 0.73 29.01
N ASN A 298 14.75 -0.31 29.83
CA ASN A 298 15.70 -1.38 30.02
C ASN A 298 15.34 -2.63 29.22
N GLY A 299 16.30 -3.17 28.46
CA GLY A 299 16.23 -4.49 27.86
C GLY A 299 16.12 -5.63 28.88
N ILE A 300 15.81 -6.83 28.39
CA ILE A 300 15.45 -7.98 29.22
C ILE A 300 16.66 -8.88 29.49
N ALA A 301 17.26 -9.46 28.45
CA ALA A 301 18.37 -10.39 28.58
C ALA A 301 19.64 -9.90 27.88
N ARG A 302 20.78 -10.39 28.38
CA ARG A 302 22.10 -10.03 27.85
C ARG A 302 22.23 -10.48 26.41
N GLY A 303 22.50 -9.53 25.52
CA GLY A 303 22.72 -9.81 24.09
C GLY A 303 21.49 -9.51 23.22
N ASP A 304 20.32 -9.24 23.81
CA ASP A 304 19.08 -8.95 23.08
C ASP A 304 19.19 -7.70 22.20
N GLN A 305 20.08 -6.77 22.56
CA GLN A 305 20.29 -5.48 21.88
C GLN A 305 19.01 -4.61 21.86
N ALA A 306 18.28 -4.50 22.97
CA ALA A 306 17.15 -3.57 23.04
C ALA A 306 17.60 -2.12 22.72
N GLY A 307 16.80 -1.38 21.95
CA GLY A 307 17.19 -0.05 21.44
C GLY A 307 18.03 -0.12 20.16
N ARG A 308 18.14 -1.29 19.52
CA ARG A 308 18.75 -1.43 18.19
C ARG A 308 18.02 -0.64 17.12
N MET A 309 16.71 -0.55 17.28
CA MET A 309 15.79 0.28 16.53
C MET A 309 14.87 0.96 17.54
N VAL A 310 14.62 2.26 17.33
CA VAL A 310 13.63 3.03 18.08
C VAL A 310 12.87 3.94 17.14
N SER A 311 11.57 4.10 17.36
CA SER A 311 10.69 4.98 16.60
C SER A 311 9.41 5.26 17.38
N SER A 312 8.65 6.27 16.95
CA SER A 312 7.24 6.38 17.33
C SER A 312 6.44 5.26 16.66
N ALA A 313 5.52 4.64 17.39
CA ALA A 313 4.55 3.69 16.86
C ALA A 313 3.23 4.37 16.45
N GLY A 314 3.11 5.69 16.62
CA GLY A 314 1.83 6.39 16.58
C GLY A 314 0.98 6.06 17.81
N ASP A 315 -0.29 6.47 17.80
CA ASP A 315 -1.27 6.11 18.83
C ASP A 315 -2.03 4.85 18.38
N LEU A 316 -1.57 3.68 18.78
CA LEU A 316 -2.08 2.38 18.32
C LEU A 316 -3.35 1.96 19.04
N ASN A 317 -3.58 2.50 20.23
CA ASN A 317 -4.65 2.10 21.13
C ASN A 317 -5.78 3.16 21.22
N GLN A 318 -5.62 4.29 20.54
CA GLN A 318 -6.56 5.41 20.52
C GLN A 318 -6.80 6.08 21.88
N ASP A 319 -5.83 6.01 22.79
CA ASP A 319 -5.84 6.84 23.99
C ASP A 319 -5.31 8.26 23.71
N GLY A 320 -4.72 8.45 22.52
CA GLY A 320 -4.18 9.66 21.91
C GLY A 320 -2.90 10.18 22.54
N PHE A 321 -2.20 9.37 23.31
CA PHE A 321 -0.77 9.56 23.55
C PHE A 321 0.00 8.86 22.44
N ALA A 322 1.16 9.39 22.06
CA ALA A 322 2.03 8.66 21.15
C ALA A 322 2.63 7.43 21.86
N ASP A 323 2.67 6.31 21.16
CA ASP A 323 3.31 5.08 21.62
C ASP A 323 4.72 4.96 21.04
N LEU A 324 5.56 4.17 21.72
CA LEU A 324 6.96 3.96 21.39
C LEU A 324 7.19 2.56 20.84
N LEU A 325 8.04 2.41 19.84
CA LEU A 325 8.50 1.13 19.32
C LEU A 325 9.99 0.94 19.62
N ILE A 326 10.36 -0.22 20.16
CA ILE A 326 11.74 -0.59 20.52
C ILE A 326 12.06 -1.96 19.95
N GLY A 327 13.11 -2.05 19.14
CA GLY A 327 13.61 -3.29 18.55
C GLY A 327 14.75 -3.92 19.35
N ALA A 328 14.69 -5.26 19.48
CA ALA A 328 15.70 -6.12 20.09
C ALA A 328 15.93 -7.34 19.16
N ARG A 329 16.57 -7.09 18.02
CA ARG A 329 16.69 -8.08 16.93
C ARG A 329 17.42 -9.38 17.28
N ALA A 330 18.19 -9.38 18.37
CA ALA A 330 19.00 -10.51 18.81
C ALA A 330 18.37 -11.23 20.01
N ALA A 331 17.16 -10.85 20.40
CA ALA A 331 16.42 -11.54 21.44
C ALA A 331 15.92 -12.92 20.97
N ASP A 332 15.89 -13.87 21.90
CA ASP A 332 15.46 -15.27 21.66
C ASP A 332 14.13 -15.59 22.37
N PRO A 333 13.00 -14.98 21.97
CA PRO A 333 11.70 -15.20 22.60
C PRO A 333 11.32 -16.67 22.57
N ASN A 334 10.84 -17.18 23.72
CA ASN A 334 10.44 -18.58 23.88
C ASN A 334 11.55 -19.59 23.55
N GLY A 335 12.82 -19.18 23.59
CA GLY A 335 13.97 -20.01 23.24
C GLY A 335 14.19 -20.19 21.73
N ASN A 336 13.50 -19.41 20.89
CA ASN A 336 13.69 -19.41 19.45
C ASN A 336 14.92 -18.58 19.09
N LEU A 337 16.00 -19.25 18.69
CA LEU A 337 17.27 -18.63 18.33
C LEU A 337 17.12 -17.63 17.17
N ASP A 338 17.74 -16.45 17.34
CA ASP A 338 17.80 -15.36 16.37
C ASP A 338 16.41 -14.91 15.87
N ALA A 339 15.35 -15.14 16.66
CA ALA A 339 14.01 -14.79 16.24
C ALA A 339 13.79 -13.27 16.24
N GLY A 340 14.41 -12.58 17.21
CA GLY A 340 14.23 -11.17 17.46
C GLY A 340 12.89 -10.83 18.10
N GLN A 341 12.86 -9.69 18.78
CA GLN A 341 11.65 -9.09 19.35
C GLN A 341 11.55 -7.61 19.02
N ALA A 342 10.33 -7.11 19.01
CA ALA A 342 10.05 -5.69 19.16
C ALA A 342 9.10 -5.49 20.35
N TYR A 343 9.04 -4.26 20.85
CA TYR A 343 8.22 -3.91 22.00
C TYR A 343 7.53 -2.60 21.73
N VAL A 344 6.23 -2.56 22.00
CA VAL A 344 5.45 -1.33 22.04
C VAL A 344 5.32 -0.92 23.48
N VAL A 345 5.65 0.33 23.81
CA VAL A 345 5.40 0.94 25.13
C VAL A 345 4.36 2.03 24.93
N PHE A 346 3.25 1.95 25.66
CA PHE A 346 2.18 2.93 25.48
C PHE A 346 2.50 4.27 26.12
N GLY A 347 2.05 5.32 25.46
CA GLY A 347 1.98 6.66 26.04
C GLY A 347 1.12 6.70 27.31
N SER A 348 1.31 7.69 28.19
CA SER A 348 0.66 7.66 29.50
C SER A 348 0.37 9.03 30.11
N ALA A 349 -0.91 9.23 30.45
CA ALA A 349 -1.37 10.34 31.29
C ALA A 349 -0.86 10.27 32.74
N ALA A 350 -0.57 9.05 33.23
CA ALA A 350 -0.12 8.82 34.60
C ALA A 350 1.36 9.18 34.80
N GLY A 351 2.06 9.58 33.73
CA GLY A 351 3.49 9.75 33.69
C GLY A 351 4.24 8.41 33.64
N PHE A 352 5.56 8.51 33.70
CA PHE A 352 6.47 7.38 33.59
C PHE A 352 7.39 7.29 34.82
N PRO A 353 7.79 6.08 35.24
CA PRO A 353 8.86 5.93 36.20
C PRO A 353 10.20 6.37 35.60
N ALA A 354 11.20 6.68 36.43
CA ALA A 354 12.56 6.95 35.95
C ALA A 354 13.14 5.80 35.12
N GLN A 355 12.76 4.56 35.45
CA GLN A 355 13.16 3.35 34.73
C GLN A 355 11.96 2.44 34.48
N LEU A 356 11.80 2.01 33.24
CA LEU A 356 10.81 1.03 32.78
C LEU A 356 11.55 -0.21 32.27
N ASN A 357 11.15 -1.42 32.66
CA ASN A 357 11.71 -2.65 32.09
C ASN A 357 10.75 -3.25 31.08
N LEU A 358 11.26 -3.66 29.92
CA LEU A 358 10.45 -4.28 28.87
C LEU A 358 9.79 -5.60 29.30
N ALA A 359 10.33 -6.28 30.31
CA ALA A 359 9.74 -7.47 30.90
C ALA A 359 8.43 -7.20 31.66
N ASP A 360 8.17 -5.95 32.04
CA ASP A 360 6.99 -5.54 32.83
C ASP A 360 5.77 -5.18 31.94
N LEU A 361 5.90 -5.31 30.61
CA LEU A 361 4.82 -5.07 29.65
C LEU A 361 3.73 -6.15 29.75
N ASN A 362 2.47 -5.73 29.82
CA ASN A 362 1.36 -6.61 30.18
C ASN A 362 0.08 -6.42 29.34
N GLY A 363 0.16 -5.65 28.26
CA GLY A 363 -0.96 -5.32 27.38
C GLY A 363 -1.70 -4.03 27.77
N ARG A 364 -1.50 -3.51 28.98
CA ARG A 364 -2.06 -2.21 29.43
C ARG A 364 -1.07 -1.06 29.35
N ASN A 365 0.22 -1.34 29.50
CA ASN A 365 1.33 -0.38 29.43
C ASN A 365 2.21 -0.60 28.18
N GLY A 366 1.73 -1.42 27.24
CA GLY A 366 2.47 -1.88 26.08
C GLY A 366 2.52 -3.41 26.00
N PHE A 367 3.19 -3.93 24.97
CA PHE A 367 3.25 -5.36 24.66
C PHE A 367 4.51 -5.74 23.89
N ALA A 368 4.87 -7.03 23.94
CA ALA A 368 5.96 -7.59 23.14
C ALA A 368 5.44 -8.15 21.80
N ILE A 369 6.27 -8.07 20.76
CA ILE A 369 6.06 -8.66 19.44
C ILE A 369 7.18 -9.70 19.24
N ASN A 370 6.82 -10.97 19.18
CA ASN A 370 7.79 -12.06 19.04
C ASN A 370 7.97 -12.45 17.59
N GLY A 371 9.24 -12.52 17.15
CA GLY A 371 9.62 -13.05 15.85
C GLY A 371 9.56 -14.57 15.75
N VAL A 372 9.92 -15.05 14.56
CA VAL A 372 10.08 -16.47 14.24
C VAL A 372 11.56 -16.80 14.20
N ALA A 373 11.97 -18.01 14.59
CA ALA A 373 13.39 -18.40 14.62
C ALA A 373 14.14 -18.05 13.33
N GLY A 374 15.26 -17.34 13.46
CA GLY A 374 16.11 -16.87 12.34
C GLY A 374 15.66 -15.58 11.64
N ASP A 375 14.48 -15.03 11.94
CA ASP A 375 13.92 -13.88 11.22
C ASP A 375 14.59 -12.53 11.58
N ALA A 376 15.21 -12.44 12.76
CA ALA A 376 15.77 -11.21 13.33
C ALA A 376 14.77 -10.03 13.35
N LEU A 377 13.53 -10.30 13.79
CA LEU A 377 12.45 -9.31 13.92
C LEU A 377 12.86 -8.17 14.85
N GLY A 378 12.43 -6.94 14.54
CA GLY A 378 12.81 -5.74 15.31
C GLY A 378 14.13 -5.13 14.83
N SER A 379 14.60 -5.51 13.64
CA SER A 379 15.75 -4.87 12.98
C SER A 379 15.42 -3.50 12.39
N SER A 380 14.14 -3.24 12.12
CA SER A 380 13.55 -1.98 11.66
C SER A 380 12.09 -1.95 12.09
N GLY A 381 11.48 -0.76 12.14
CA GLY A 381 10.04 -0.62 12.39
C GLY A 381 9.65 0.81 12.67
N THR A 382 8.37 1.12 12.48
CA THR A 382 7.78 2.44 12.71
C THR A 382 6.24 2.35 12.77
N GLY A 383 5.59 3.38 13.29
CA GLY A 383 4.17 3.62 13.02
C GLY A 383 3.95 3.98 11.55
N ILE A 384 2.86 3.49 10.95
CA ILE A 384 2.55 3.71 9.53
C ILE A 384 1.26 4.51 9.30
N GLY A 385 0.67 5.05 10.37
CA GLY A 385 -0.65 5.67 10.30
C GLY A 385 -1.75 4.64 10.05
N ASP A 386 -2.92 5.09 9.64
CA ASP A 386 -4.06 4.24 9.32
C ASP A 386 -3.92 3.65 7.91
N PHE A 387 -3.22 2.52 7.80
CA PHE A 387 -2.90 1.89 6.51
C PHE A 387 -4.10 1.12 5.94
N ASN A 388 -4.97 0.60 6.81
CA ASN A 388 -6.16 -0.16 6.44
C ASN A 388 -7.46 0.68 6.39
N GLY A 389 -7.39 1.97 6.74
CA GLY A 389 -8.50 2.91 6.71
C GLY A 389 -9.58 2.65 7.76
N ASP A 390 -9.25 2.03 8.90
CA ASP A 390 -10.20 1.74 9.98
C ASP A 390 -10.25 2.84 11.08
N GLY A 391 -9.42 3.86 10.93
CA GLY A 391 -9.29 5.01 11.81
C GLY A 391 -8.25 4.84 12.92
N LEU A 392 -7.60 3.67 13.05
CA LEU A 392 -6.56 3.41 14.04
C LEU A 392 -5.18 3.51 13.38
N ASN A 393 -4.17 3.99 14.13
CA ASN A 393 -2.81 3.86 13.63
C ASN A 393 -2.38 2.40 13.66
N ASP A 394 -1.65 2.01 12.63
CA ASP A 394 -1.00 0.72 12.49
C ASP A 394 0.52 0.88 12.65
N LEU A 395 1.22 -0.24 12.79
CA LEU A 395 2.68 -0.27 12.77
C LEU A 395 3.22 -1.33 11.82
N ILE A 396 4.49 -1.19 11.46
CA ILE A 396 5.22 -2.21 10.70
C ILE A 396 6.54 -2.57 11.40
N VAL A 397 6.89 -3.85 11.42
CA VAL A 397 8.18 -4.34 11.96
C VAL A 397 8.89 -5.22 10.95
N GLY A 398 10.19 -4.96 10.74
CA GLY A 398 11.03 -5.70 9.81
C GLY A 398 11.72 -6.90 10.42
N ALA A 399 11.77 -7.97 9.62
CA ALA A 399 12.42 -9.25 9.86
C ALA A 399 13.30 -9.61 8.65
N PRO A 400 14.40 -8.86 8.42
CA PRO A 400 15.21 -9.01 7.21
C PRO A 400 15.97 -10.34 7.13
N GLY A 401 16.07 -11.09 8.23
CA GLY A 401 16.67 -12.44 8.26
C GLY A 401 15.71 -13.55 7.82
N ALA A 402 14.42 -13.23 7.63
CA ALA A 402 13.41 -14.25 7.40
C ALA A 402 13.61 -15.03 6.10
N ASP A 403 13.50 -16.36 6.22
CA ASP A 403 13.41 -17.29 5.10
C ASP A 403 11.96 -17.40 4.60
N THR A 404 11.77 -17.37 3.28
CA THR A 404 10.45 -17.61 2.67
C THR A 404 10.52 -18.82 1.75
N ALA A 405 9.59 -19.78 1.92
CA ALA A 405 9.33 -20.95 1.08
C ALA A 405 10.32 -21.20 -0.09
N GLY A 406 11.50 -21.77 0.22
CA GLY A 406 12.50 -22.19 -0.77
C GLY A 406 13.53 -21.14 -1.20
N ARG A 407 13.56 -19.96 -0.58
CA ARG A 407 14.56 -18.90 -0.80
C ARG A 407 15.24 -18.54 0.51
N SER A 408 16.57 -18.46 0.51
CA SER A 408 17.35 -18.04 1.67
C SER A 408 17.36 -16.51 1.82
N ASN A 409 16.99 -16.02 3.00
CA ASN A 409 17.03 -14.63 3.46
C ASN A 409 16.43 -13.56 2.52
N PRO A 410 15.29 -13.77 1.83
CA PRO A 410 14.64 -12.68 1.10
C PRO A 410 14.14 -11.57 2.04
N GLY A 411 13.95 -11.88 3.33
CA GLY A 411 13.45 -10.97 4.36
C GLY A 411 11.93 -10.84 4.36
N ARG A 412 11.39 -10.32 5.47
CA ARG A 412 9.96 -10.05 5.68
C ARG A 412 9.74 -8.73 6.39
N ALA A 413 8.52 -8.23 6.31
CA ALA A 413 7.98 -7.26 7.25
C ALA A 413 6.57 -7.67 7.67
N TYR A 414 6.17 -7.26 8.87
CA TYR A 414 4.86 -7.57 9.44
C TYR A 414 4.16 -6.26 9.76
N ILE A 415 3.03 -6.00 9.11
CA ILE A 415 2.10 -4.94 9.49
C ILE A 415 1.24 -5.49 10.63
N ILE A 416 1.10 -4.72 11.70
CA ILE A 416 0.26 -5.06 12.86
C ILE A 416 -0.76 -3.94 13.02
N PHE A 417 -2.04 -4.31 13.01
CA PHE A 417 -3.13 -3.35 13.06
C PHE A 417 -3.39 -2.82 14.47
N GLY A 418 -3.70 -1.52 14.53
CA GLY A 418 -4.17 -0.83 15.74
C GLY A 418 -5.46 -1.44 16.28
N ARG A 419 -5.75 -1.22 17.57
CA ARG A 419 -7.03 -1.63 18.17
C ARG A 419 -7.37 -0.86 19.45
N SER A 420 -8.63 -0.46 19.58
CA SER A 420 -9.17 0.21 20.77
C SER A 420 -9.47 -0.75 21.95
N GLY A 421 -9.49 -2.06 21.72
CA GLY A 421 -9.80 -3.08 22.74
C GLY A 421 -8.64 -3.42 23.68
N GLY A 422 -7.50 -2.72 23.57
CA GLY A 422 -6.25 -3.08 24.22
C GLY A 422 -5.54 -4.25 23.54
N PHE A 423 -4.25 -4.42 23.84
CA PHE A 423 -3.41 -5.46 23.26
C PHE A 423 -3.18 -6.59 24.27
N PRO A 424 -2.95 -7.85 23.83
CA PRO A 424 -2.38 -8.86 24.70
C PRO A 424 -0.97 -8.43 25.13
N ALA A 425 -0.45 -8.99 26.22
CA ALA A 425 0.94 -8.76 26.63
C ALA A 425 1.97 -9.18 25.57
N THR A 426 1.56 -10.06 24.65
CA THR A 426 2.42 -10.61 23.60
C THR A 426 1.63 -10.85 22.32
N VAL A 427 2.20 -10.45 21.19
CA VAL A 427 1.74 -10.74 19.84
C VAL A 427 2.81 -11.60 19.16
N ASP A 428 2.46 -12.84 18.79
CA ASP A 428 3.37 -13.73 18.06
C ASP A 428 3.13 -13.61 16.55
N VAL A 429 4.12 -13.14 15.79
CA VAL A 429 3.93 -12.91 14.34
C VAL A 429 3.69 -14.19 13.55
N ALA A 430 4.12 -15.33 14.08
CA ALA A 430 3.83 -16.66 13.53
C ALA A 430 2.31 -16.98 13.49
N ASN A 431 1.54 -16.37 14.40
CA ASN A 431 0.14 -16.67 14.64
C ASN A 431 -0.80 -15.52 14.27
N LEU A 432 -0.29 -14.45 13.66
CA LEU A 432 -1.10 -13.31 13.22
C LEU A 432 -2.30 -13.81 12.41
N THR A 433 -3.46 -13.22 12.67
CA THR A 433 -4.67 -13.39 11.85
C THR A 433 -4.83 -12.20 10.90
N SER A 434 -5.66 -12.35 9.87
CA SER A 434 -5.94 -11.26 8.92
C SER A 434 -6.65 -10.06 9.55
N ALA A 435 -7.22 -10.22 10.74
CA ALA A 435 -7.77 -9.11 11.52
C ALA A 435 -6.71 -8.39 12.36
N GLU A 436 -5.51 -8.94 12.48
CA GLU A 436 -4.45 -8.42 13.35
C GLU A 436 -3.27 -7.88 12.58
N GLY A 437 -3.13 -8.21 11.29
CA GLY A 437 -2.02 -7.74 10.49
C GLY A 437 -1.88 -8.42 9.12
N ILE A 438 -0.83 -8.01 8.42
CA ILE A 438 -0.44 -8.51 7.09
C ILE A 438 1.04 -8.91 7.13
N VAL A 439 1.39 -10.01 6.45
CA VAL A 439 2.79 -10.43 6.26
C VAL A 439 3.25 -10.04 4.86
N LEU A 440 4.33 -9.25 4.78
CA LEU A 440 4.97 -8.85 3.52
C LEU A 440 6.20 -9.74 3.27
N ASN A 441 6.19 -10.50 2.18
CA ASN A 441 7.31 -11.36 1.82
C ASN A 441 8.28 -10.67 0.86
N GLY A 442 9.58 -10.82 1.11
CA GLY A 442 10.62 -10.42 0.18
C GLY A 442 10.61 -11.25 -1.12
N VAL A 443 10.98 -10.59 -2.22
CA VAL A 443 10.89 -11.17 -3.57
C VAL A 443 12.15 -11.96 -3.93
N SER A 444 13.32 -11.32 -3.84
CA SER A 444 14.60 -11.87 -4.29
C SER A 444 15.38 -12.52 -3.13
N PRO A 445 16.10 -13.63 -3.35
CA PRO A 445 16.99 -14.21 -2.33
C PRO A 445 18.01 -13.20 -1.81
N ASN A 446 18.31 -13.26 -0.51
CA ASN A 446 19.22 -12.35 0.18
C ASN A 446 18.88 -10.85 0.09
N ALA A 447 17.67 -10.49 -0.32
CA ALA A 447 17.29 -9.08 -0.55
C ALA A 447 17.30 -8.23 0.73
N LEU A 448 17.15 -8.88 1.90
CA LEU A 448 16.94 -8.23 3.19
C LEU A 448 15.73 -7.28 3.15
N THR A 449 14.62 -7.73 2.57
CA THR A 449 13.37 -6.96 2.56
C THR A 449 12.95 -6.63 3.97
N GLY A 450 12.54 -5.39 4.22
CA GLY A 450 12.24 -4.89 5.56
C GLY A 450 13.49 -4.47 6.33
N ARG A 451 14.64 -4.27 5.67
CA ARG A 451 15.86 -3.77 6.33
C ARG A 451 15.72 -2.32 6.80
N SER A 452 14.90 -1.54 6.10
CA SER A 452 14.47 -0.19 6.44
C SER A 452 13.00 -0.05 6.06
N LEU A 453 12.24 0.70 6.86
CA LEU A 453 10.78 0.83 6.77
C LEU A 453 10.41 2.25 7.16
N ASP A 454 9.43 2.83 6.48
CA ASP A 454 8.76 4.04 6.97
C ASP A 454 7.29 4.11 6.55
N GLY A 455 6.47 4.77 7.36
CA GLY A 455 5.16 5.25 6.96
C GLY A 455 5.32 6.55 6.18
N ILE A 456 4.77 6.63 4.98
CA ILE A 456 5.05 7.76 4.08
C ILE A 456 3.90 8.75 3.95
N GLY A 457 2.83 8.57 4.75
CA GLY A 457 1.60 9.34 4.60
C GLY A 457 0.89 8.99 3.30
N ASP A 458 0.03 9.88 2.83
CA ASP A 458 -0.74 9.68 1.61
C ASP A 458 0.06 10.13 0.38
N PHE A 459 0.82 9.20 -0.21
CA PHE A 459 1.75 9.47 -1.31
C PHE A 459 1.04 9.48 -2.67
N ASN A 460 -0.03 8.70 -2.81
CA ASN A 460 -0.85 8.64 -4.02
C ASN A 460 -2.07 9.59 -3.99
N ASN A 461 -2.25 10.32 -2.89
CA ASN A 461 -3.33 11.28 -2.63
C ASN A 461 -4.73 10.64 -2.73
N ASP A 462 -4.90 9.45 -2.15
CA ASP A 462 -6.17 8.71 -2.07
C ASP A 462 -6.86 8.80 -0.69
N GLY A 463 -6.23 9.48 0.27
CA GLY A 463 -6.72 9.71 1.62
C GLY A 463 -6.25 8.67 2.64
N VAL A 464 -5.38 7.74 2.28
CA VAL A 464 -4.91 6.64 3.13
C VAL A 464 -3.40 6.69 3.31
N ALA A 465 -2.92 6.21 4.45
CA ALA A 465 -1.49 6.13 4.67
C ALA A 465 -0.85 5.00 3.86
N ASP A 466 0.27 5.30 3.20
CA ASP A 466 1.08 4.37 2.43
C ASP A 466 2.37 4.00 3.18
N ILE A 467 3.06 2.97 2.69
CA ILE A 467 4.33 2.52 3.28
C ILE A 467 5.46 2.43 2.26
N LEU A 468 6.68 2.62 2.75
CA LEU A 468 7.92 2.46 2.00
C LEU A 468 8.82 1.40 2.64
N ILE A 469 9.28 0.46 1.83
CA ILE A 469 10.02 -0.73 2.28
C ILE A 469 11.35 -0.81 1.53
N GLY A 470 12.46 -0.85 2.26
CA GLY A 470 13.79 -1.03 1.70
C GLY A 470 14.25 -2.49 1.65
N ALA A 471 14.91 -2.85 0.55
CA ALA A 471 15.56 -4.14 0.32
C ALA A 471 16.95 -3.91 -0.33
N PRO A 472 17.95 -3.48 0.44
CA PRO A 472 19.22 -2.99 -0.08
C PRO A 472 20.06 -4.04 -0.79
N ASN A 473 19.79 -5.33 -0.58
CA ASN A 473 20.51 -6.41 -1.23
C ASN A 473 19.72 -7.06 -2.37
N ALA A 474 18.57 -6.50 -2.72
CA ALA A 474 17.73 -7.06 -3.76
C ALA A 474 18.47 -7.10 -5.11
N THR A 475 18.34 -8.25 -5.77
CA THR A 475 18.98 -8.50 -7.07
C THR A 475 17.99 -8.30 -8.20
N VAL A 476 18.41 -7.55 -9.22
CA VAL A 476 17.67 -7.32 -10.45
C VAL A 476 18.53 -7.81 -11.60
N ARG A 477 18.01 -8.77 -12.38
CA ARG A 477 18.75 -9.40 -13.49
C ARG A 477 20.14 -9.93 -13.09
N GLY A 478 20.27 -10.44 -11.86
CA GLY A 478 21.50 -11.03 -11.34
C GLY A 478 22.52 -10.05 -10.75
N SER A 479 22.24 -8.74 -10.72
CA SER A 479 23.07 -7.75 -10.03
C SER A 479 22.40 -7.25 -8.76
N ASN A 480 23.13 -7.22 -7.64
CA ASN A 480 22.67 -6.59 -6.41
C ASN A 480 22.65 -5.07 -6.62
N VAL A 481 21.49 -4.51 -6.93
CA VAL A 481 21.31 -3.06 -7.12
C VAL A 481 20.62 -2.41 -5.91
N GLY A 482 19.95 -3.22 -5.08
CA GLY A 482 19.02 -2.76 -4.08
C GLY A 482 17.68 -2.32 -4.69
N GLN A 483 16.60 -2.49 -3.93
CA GLN A 483 15.25 -2.07 -4.31
C GLN A 483 14.58 -1.35 -3.15
N ALA A 484 13.61 -0.50 -3.50
CA ALA A 484 12.61 -0.02 -2.57
C ALA A 484 11.22 -0.30 -3.15
N TYR A 485 10.24 -0.50 -2.27
CA TYR A 485 8.85 -0.78 -2.63
C TYR A 485 7.96 0.26 -1.95
N VAL A 486 7.09 0.89 -2.73
CA VAL A 486 5.97 1.65 -2.20
C VAL A 486 4.75 0.74 -2.27
N LEU A 487 4.03 0.60 -1.16
CA LEU A 487 2.77 -0.13 -1.08
C LEU A 487 1.69 0.85 -0.65
N PHE A 488 0.62 0.92 -1.44
CA PHE A 488 -0.48 1.83 -1.16
C PHE A 488 -1.43 1.26 -0.11
N GLY A 489 -1.80 2.09 0.86
CA GLY A 489 -2.87 1.83 1.81
C GLY A 489 -4.22 1.84 1.13
N ARG A 490 -5.27 1.35 1.81
CA ARG A 490 -6.62 1.30 1.22
C ARG A 490 -7.72 1.61 2.23
N ALA A 491 -8.55 2.61 1.93
CA ALA A 491 -9.64 3.05 2.78
C ALA A 491 -10.79 2.03 2.75
N GLY A 492 -11.17 1.50 3.91
CA GLY A 492 -12.33 0.62 4.03
C GLY A 492 -12.11 -0.81 3.51
N GLU A 493 -10.87 -1.17 3.19
CA GLU A 493 -10.48 -2.55 2.93
C GLU A 493 -9.84 -3.12 4.21
N ARG A 494 -10.67 -3.76 5.05
CA ARG A 494 -10.25 -5.11 5.48
C ARG A 494 -9.71 -5.78 4.22
N PRO A 495 -8.53 -6.41 4.18
CA PRO A 495 -8.19 -7.23 3.03
C PRO A 495 -9.33 -8.23 2.89
N LEU A 496 -10.16 -8.03 1.86
CA LEU A 496 -11.32 -8.85 1.55
C LEU A 496 -11.11 -9.49 0.19
N GLU A 497 -9.89 -9.90 -0.11
CA GLU A 497 -9.68 -11.19 -0.76
C GLU A 497 -10.02 -12.27 0.28
N SER A 498 -11.32 -12.45 0.55
CA SER A 498 -11.77 -13.64 1.24
C SER A 498 -11.40 -14.85 0.36
N ASN A 499 -11.07 -15.98 0.97
CA ASN A 499 -10.82 -17.30 0.35
C ASN A 499 -11.96 -17.82 -0.59
N PHE A 500 -12.83 -16.94 -1.07
CA PHE A 500 -14.00 -17.17 -1.91
C PHE A 500 -13.92 -16.40 -3.24
N GLY A 501 -12.82 -15.72 -3.62
CA GLY A 501 -12.67 -15.11 -4.95
C GLY A 501 -13.68 -14.00 -5.30
N LEU A 502 -14.20 -13.29 -4.29
CA LEU A 502 -15.06 -12.12 -4.45
C LEU A 502 -14.20 -10.84 -4.37
N LYS A 503 -14.15 -10.08 -5.47
CA LYS A 503 -13.47 -8.79 -5.57
C LYS A 503 -14.49 -7.64 -5.56
N LEU A 504 -14.29 -6.65 -4.71
CA LEU A 504 -15.15 -5.47 -4.61
C LEU A 504 -14.32 -4.24 -4.97
N THR A 505 -14.45 -3.74 -6.19
CA THR A 505 -13.77 -2.53 -6.66
C THR A 505 -14.81 -1.56 -7.20
N PRO A 506 -15.26 -0.55 -6.43
CA PRO A 506 -16.27 0.39 -6.90
C PRO A 506 -15.88 0.95 -8.27
N PRO A 507 -16.79 0.94 -9.26
CA PRO A 507 -18.23 0.67 -9.17
C PRO A 507 -18.67 -0.79 -9.38
N LEU A 508 -17.76 -1.77 -9.28
CA LEU A 508 -17.96 -3.19 -9.63
C LEU A 508 -17.88 -4.15 -8.44
N ILE A 509 -18.88 -5.04 -8.35
CA ILE A 509 -18.83 -6.29 -7.58
C ILE A 509 -18.43 -7.41 -8.56
N ASP A 510 -17.29 -8.06 -8.36
CA ASP A 510 -16.83 -9.19 -9.17
C ASP A 510 -16.79 -10.47 -8.35
N ALA A 511 -17.80 -11.32 -8.54
CA ALA A 511 -17.95 -12.61 -7.88
C ALA A 511 -17.51 -13.79 -8.77
N SER A 512 -16.84 -13.53 -9.89
CA SER A 512 -16.47 -14.59 -10.85
C SER A 512 -15.51 -15.64 -10.28
N GLY A 513 -14.75 -15.29 -9.24
CA GLY A 513 -13.88 -16.21 -8.49
C GLY A 513 -14.59 -17.01 -7.40
N VAL A 514 -15.88 -16.77 -7.14
CA VAL A 514 -16.67 -17.48 -6.12
C VAL A 514 -17.07 -18.86 -6.62
N THR A 515 -16.48 -19.88 -5.99
CA THR A 515 -16.68 -21.29 -6.36
C THR A 515 -17.63 -22.06 -5.44
N VAL A 516 -18.06 -21.47 -4.31
CA VAL A 516 -18.94 -22.11 -3.33
C VAL A 516 -20.08 -21.19 -2.91
N GLY A 517 -21.29 -21.54 -3.35
CA GLY A 517 -22.51 -20.79 -3.07
C GLY A 517 -22.75 -19.68 -4.09
N SER A 518 -24.00 -19.52 -4.53
CA SER A 518 -24.40 -18.43 -5.43
C SER A 518 -24.50 -17.10 -4.68
N ILE A 519 -24.63 -15.98 -5.39
CA ILE A 519 -24.85 -14.67 -4.80
C ILE A 519 -26.30 -14.21 -4.92
N SER A 520 -26.72 -13.39 -3.97
CA SER A 520 -27.91 -12.55 -4.05
C SER A 520 -27.51 -11.11 -3.81
N VAL A 521 -27.57 -10.28 -4.86
CA VAL A 521 -27.24 -8.86 -4.84
C VAL A 521 -28.50 -8.04 -5.05
N ASP A 522 -28.64 -6.97 -4.27
CA ASP A 522 -29.61 -5.90 -4.48
C ASP A 522 -28.88 -4.57 -4.29
N LEU A 523 -28.57 -3.91 -5.41
CA LEU A 523 -27.84 -2.64 -5.40
C LEU A 523 -28.69 -1.47 -4.88
N ALA A 524 -30.03 -1.55 -5.00
CA ALA A 524 -30.93 -0.54 -4.43
C ALA A 524 -31.07 -0.67 -2.92
N ALA A 525 -31.11 -1.91 -2.41
CA ALA A 525 -31.13 -2.20 -0.99
C ALA A 525 -29.72 -2.24 -0.35
N GLU A 526 -28.67 -2.04 -1.16
CA GLU A 526 -27.26 -2.09 -0.75
C GLU A 526 -26.89 -3.42 -0.06
N THR A 527 -27.41 -4.55 -0.55
CA THR A 527 -27.18 -5.87 0.05
C THR A 527 -26.49 -6.85 -0.89
N LEU A 528 -25.57 -7.65 -0.33
CA LEU A 528 -24.92 -8.80 -0.96
C LEU A 528 -24.99 -9.99 0.00
N VAL A 529 -25.46 -11.13 -0.49
CA VAL A 529 -25.52 -12.39 0.25
C VAL A 529 -24.83 -13.49 -0.54
N ILE A 530 -23.91 -14.24 0.08
CA ILE A 530 -23.37 -15.48 -0.50
C ILE A 530 -24.19 -16.65 0.07
N ASN A 531 -24.96 -17.30 -0.79
CA ASN A 531 -25.90 -18.37 -0.51
C ASN A 531 -25.19 -19.72 -0.39
N ARG A 532 -24.92 -20.12 0.85
CA ARG A 532 -24.34 -21.42 1.23
C ARG A 532 -24.99 -21.89 2.54
N PRO A 533 -24.72 -23.11 3.04
CA PRO A 533 -25.37 -23.63 4.26
C PRO A 533 -25.30 -22.70 5.48
N GLN A 534 -24.28 -21.84 5.54
CA GLN A 534 -24.19 -20.69 6.45
C GLN A 534 -24.00 -19.40 5.62
N PRO A 535 -25.09 -18.65 5.33
CA PRO A 535 -25.03 -17.49 4.46
C PRO A 535 -24.11 -16.39 5.00
N ILE A 536 -23.33 -15.77 4.12
CA ILE A 536 -22.58 -14.55 4.44
C ILE A 536 -23.39 -13.36 3.94
N ARG A 537 -23.56 -12.32 4.77
CA ARG A 537 -24.25 -11.07 4.38
C ARG A 537 -23.27 -9.91 4.43
N ARG A 538 -23.39 -8.99 3.47
CA ARG A 538 -22.59 -7.76 3.35
C ARG A 538 -23.48 -6.60 2.91
N THR A 539 -23.10 -5.40 3.34
CA THR A 539 -23.63 -4.14 2.81
C THR A 539 -22.73 -3.70 1.65
N VAL A 540 -23.32 -3.29 0.53
CA VAL A 540 -22.60 -2.90 -0.71
C VAL A 540 -23.11 -1.55 -1.21
N THR A 541 -22.42 -0.47 -0.83
CA THR A 541 -22.76 0.92 -1.19
C THR A 541 -21.93 1.42 -2.37
N GLY A 542 -22.51 2.24 -3.25
CA GLY A 542 -21.77 2.91 -4.33
C GLY A 542 -21.41 2.04 -5.55
N PHE A 543 -21.93 0.81 -5.62
CA PHE A 543 -21.74 -0.09 -6.75
C PHE A 543 -22.85 0.08 -7.79
N THR A 544 -22.48 0.01 -9.07
CA THR A 544 -23.44 0.04 -10.19
C THR A 544 -23.30 -1.17 -11.12
N ASN A 545 -22.27 -1.99 -10.95
CA ASN A 545 -21.99 -3.14 -11.82
C ASN A 545 -21.76 -4.40 -11.00
N VAL A 546 -22.18 -5.55 -11.54
CA VAL A 546 -22.01 -6.86 -10.89
C VAL A 546 -21.62 -7.90 -11.94
N ILE A 547 -20.62 -8.71 -11.62
CA ILE A 547 -20.31 -9.99 -12.29
C ILE A 547 -20.63 -11.09 -11.27
N GLY A 548 -21.50 -12.01 -11.64
CA GLY A 548 -21.88 -13.17 -10.86
C GLY A 548 -20.81 -14.26 -10.88
N THR A 549 -21.21 -15.40 -10.35
CA THR A 549 -20.42 -16.61 -10.11
C THR A 549 -20.58 -17.60 -11.28
N ALA A 550 -20.17 -18.85 -11.06
CA ALA A 550 -20.49 -19.95 -11.97
C ALA A 550 -21.73 -20.77 -11.54
N LEU A 551 -22.52 -20.26 -10.60
CA LEU A 551 -23.71 -20.88 -10.02
C LEU A 551 -24.93 -19.97 -10.21
N ASN A 552 -26.13 -20.51 -9.95
CA ASN A 552 -27.40 -19.80 -10.13
C ASN A 552 -27.55 -18.59 -9.20
N ASP A 553 -27.31 -17.40 -9.75
CA ASP A 553 -27.27 -16.13 -9.03
C ASP A 553 -28.57 -15.34 -9.13
N ARG A 554 -28.75 -14.41 -8.20
CA ARG A 554 -29.83 -13.42 -8.23
C ARG A 554 -29.25 -12.03 -8.08
N ILE A 555 -29.28 -11.24 -9.15
CA ILE A 555 -28.68 -9.90 -9.18
C ILE A 555 -29.77 -8.87 -9.50
N THR A 556 -29.95 -7.89 -8.62
CA THR A 556 -30.88 -6.77 -8.80
C THR A 556 -30.09 -5.46 -8.84
N GLY A 557 -30.28 -4.69 -9.90
CA GLY A 557 -29.74 -3.36 -10.12
C GLY A 557 -30.36 -2.30 -9.21
N SER A 558 -30.13 -1.04 -9.54
CA SER A 558 -30.65 0.12 -8.82
C SER A 558 -31.42 1.04 -9.77
N ALA A 559 -31.59 2.32 -9.41
CA ALA A 559 -32.18 3.30 -10.32
C ALA A 559 -31.15 3.95 -11.29
N ALA A 560 -29.88 3.54 -11.18
CA ALA A 560 -28.80 3.99 -12.04
C ALA A 560 -28.64 3.05 -13.24
N THR A 561 -27.96 3.51 -14.30
CA THR A 561 -27.53 2.58 -15.35
C THR A 561 -26.58 1.52 -14.78
N ASN A 562 -26.95 0.25 -14.93
CA ASN A 562 -26.19 -0.88 -14.44
C ASN A 562 -25.63 -1.77 -15.56
N SER A 563 -24.50 -2.42 -15.27
CA SER A 563 -23.98 -3.55 -16.05
C SER A 563 -23.98 -4.81 -15.19
N LEU A 564 -24.87 -5.74 -15.50
CA LEU A 564 -25.07 -6.98 -14.75
C LEU A 564 -24.70 -8.19 -15.62
N VAL A 565 -23.79 -9.02 -15.14
CA VAL A 565 -23.36 -10.26 -15.79
C VAL A 565 -23.66 -11.43 -14.85
N GLY A 566 -24.39 -12.45 -15.32
CA GLY A 566 -24.73 -13.64 -14.55
C GLY A 566 -23.53 -14.57 -14.41
N GLY A 567 -22.94 -14.96 -15.54
CA GLY A 567 -21.77 -15.83 -15.58
C GLY A 567 -22.16 -17.21 -16.09
N SER A 568 -21.95 -18.25 -15.28
CA SER A 568 -22.49 -19.59 -15.59
C SER A 568 -23.57 -19.95 -14.58
N GLY A 569 -24.50 -20.83 -14.97
CA GLY A 569 -25.62 -21.24 -14.12
C GLY A 569 -26.94 -20.67 -14.64
N ASP A 570 -28.04 -21.01 -13.98
CA ASP A 570 -29.35 -20.45 -14.33
C ASP A 570 -29.59 -19.18 -13.50
N ASP A 571 -29.25 -18.03 -14.06
CA ASP A 571 -29.20 -16.76 -13.34
C ASP A 571 -30.50 -15.95 -13.45
N THR A 572 -30.74 -15.08 -12.47
CA THR A 572 -31.81 -14.08 -12.51
C THR A 572 -31.24 -12.67 -12.41
N LEU A 573 -31.34 -11.91 -13.49
CA LEU A 573 -30.87 -10.52 -13.58
C LEU A 573 -32.06 -9.56 -13.71
N LEU A 574 -32.12 -8.57 -12.82
CA LEU A 574 -33.17 -7.54 -12.79
C LEU A 574 -32.50 -6.15 -12.86
N GLY A 575 -32.68 -5.39 -13.95
CA GLY A 575 -32.07 -4.06 -14.13
C GLY A 575 -32.69 -2.98 -13.25
N ALA A 576 -34.02 -3.02 -13.09
CA ALA A 576 -34.84 -2.06 -12.33
C ALA A 576 -35.13 -0.76 -13.10
N GLU A 577 -34.58 0.40 -12.72
CA GLU A 577 -34.74 1.64 -13.49
C GLU A 577 -33.37 2.07 -14.03
N GLY A 578 -33.31 2.58 -15.26
CA GLY A 578 -32.03 2.96 -15.86
C GLY A 578 -31.93 2.45 -17.28
N ASN A 579 -30.84 2.80 -17.99
CA ASN A 579 -30.55 2.14 -19.27
C ASN A 579 -29.53 1.05 -19.00
N ASP A 580 -29.98 -0.18 -18.81
CA ASP A 580 -29.16 -1.26 -18.26
C ASP A 580 -28.58 -2.16 -19.34
N THR A 581 -27.51 -2.87 -18.99
CA THR A 581 -26.95 -3.95 -19.79
C THR A 581 -26.93 -5.23 -18.96
N LEU A 582 -27.73 -6.21 -19.36
CA LEU A 582 -27.86 -7.52 -18.73
C LEU A 582 -27.29 -8.59 -19.66
N VAL A 583 -26.37 -9.41 -19.14
CA VAL A 583 -25.71 -10.50 -19.85
C VAL A 583 -25.89 -11.77 -19.01
N GLY A 584 -26.67 -12.74 -19.49
CA GLY A 584 -26.93 -14.00 -18.78
C GLY A 584 -25.66 -14.84 -18.69
N GLY A 585 -25.16 -15.27 -19.83
CA GLY A 585 -23.90 -16.01 -19.93
C GLY A 585 -24.17 -17.44 -20.38
N THR A 586 -23.86 -18.44 -19.58
CA THR A 586 -24.16 -19.83 -19.93
C THR A 586 -25.20 -20.40 -18.96
N GLY A 587 -26.31 -20.93 -19.47
CA GLY A 587 -27.32 -21.57 -18.63
C GLY A 587 -28.73 -21.28 -19.11
N HIS A 588 -29.73 -21.32 -18.25
CA HIS A 588 -31.11 -20.96 -18.59
C HIS A 588 -31.53 -19.74 -17.79
N ASP A 589 -31.16 -18.57 -18.31
CA ASP A 589 -31.20 -17.33 -17.56
C ASP A 589 -32.56 -16.63 -17.66
N THR A 590 -32.85 -15.81 -16.66
CA THR A 590 -34.01 -14.90 -16.64
C THR A 590 -33.53 -13.46 -16.52
N LEU A 591 -33.67 -12.70 -17.61
CA LEU A 591 -33.27 -11.30 -17.69
C LEU A 591 -34.51 -10.41 -17.79
N GLN A 592 -34.60 -9.41 -16.90
CA GLN A 592 -35.62 -8.38 -16.92
C GLN A 592 -34.95 -7.00 -16.87
N GLY A 593 -35.03 -6.24 -17.96
CA GLY A 593 -34.46 -4.89 -18.05
C GLY A 593 -35.11 -3.95 -17.05
N GLY A 594 -36.42 -3.72 -17.21
CA GLY A 594 -37.17 -2.85 -16.30
C GLY A 594 -37.57 -1.59 -17.04
N SER A 595 -37.46 -0.42 -16.41
CA SER A 595 -37.79 0.85 -17.06
C SER A 595 -36.54 1.49 -17.65
N GLY A 596 -36.56 1.79 -18.95
CA GLY A 596 -35.47 2.50 -19.63
C GLY A 596 -35.11 1.79 -20.93
N ASN A 597 -34.01 2.16 -21.58
CA ASN A 597 -33.63 1.55 -22.85
C ASN A 597 -32.56 0.48 -22.61
N ASP A 598 -33.00 -0.76 -22.44
CA ASP A 598 -32.13 -1.82 -21.94
C ASP A 598 -31.50 -2.65 -23.06
N LYS A 599 -30.37 -3.27 -22.73
CA LYS A 599 -29.70 -4.28 -23.56
C LYS A 599 -29.72 -5.62 -22.83
N LEU A 600 -30.33 -6.62 -23.45
CA LEU A 600 -30.42 -7.97 -22.90
C LEU A 600 -29.69 -8.92 -23.84
N VAL A 601 -28.70 -9.64 -23.30
CA VAL A 601 -27.94 -10.69 -23.99
C VAL A 601 -28.13 -11.98 -23.20
N GLY A 602 -28.84 -12.96 -23.76
CA GLY A 602 -29.00 -14.27 -23.12
C GLY A 602 -27.70 -15.08 -23.14
N ASN A 603 -27.04 -15.08 -24.30
CA ASN A 603 -25.86 -15.89 -24.64
C ASN A 603 -26.21 -17.36 -24.87
N GLU A 604 -25.64 -18.30 -24.10
CA GLU A 604 -25.83 -19.73 -24.30
C GLU A 604 -26.98 -20.28 -23.47
N GLY A 605 -27.86 -21.05 -24.13
CA GLY A 605 -28.95 -21.78 -23.49
C GLY A 605 -30.34 -21.26 -23.84
N ASN A 606 -31.34 -21.50 -22.99
CA ASN A 606 -32.75 -21.22 -23.30
C ASN A 606 -33.26 -20.11 -22.38
N ASP A 607 -32.98 -18.87 -22.74
CA ASP A 607 -33.17 -17.76 -21.82
C ASP A 607 -34.58 -17.17 -21.86
N ARG A 608 -34.93 -16.41 -20.84
CA ARG A 608 -36.19 -15.68 -20.73
C ARG A 608 -35.88 -14.20 -20.66
N LEU A 609 -36.16 -13.48 -21.74
CA LEU A 609 -35.81 -12.08 -21.89
C LEU A 609 -37.06 -11.21 -21.83
N ARG A 610 -37.10 -10.25 -20.92
CA ARG A 610 -38.16 -9.24 -20.80
C ARG A 610 -37.55 -7.84 -20.80
N GLY A 611 -37.87 -7.03 -21.80
CA GLY A 611 -37.38 -5.65 -21.91
C GLY A 611 -37.99 -4.76 -20.83
N GLY A 612 -39.30 -4.80 -20.66
CA GLY A 612 -40.03 -3.83 -19.84
C GLY A 612 -40.47 -2.62 -20.68
N PRO A 613 -40.75 -1.44 -20.07
CA PRO A 613 -40.97 -0.18 -20.77
C PRO A 613 -39.68 0.47 -21.30
N GLY A 614 -39.77 1.16 -22.45
CA GLY A 614 -38.63 1.85 -23.08
C GLY A 614 -38.36 1.39 -24.52
N ARG A 615 -37.14 1.54 -25.03
CA ARG A 615 -36.72 1.03 -26.35
C ARG A 615 -35.61 0.00 -26.17
N ASP A 616 -35.99 -1.26 -26.13
CA ASP A 616 -35.09 -2.32 -25.66
C ASP A 616 -34.40 -3.03 -26.81
N ARG A 617 -33.24 -3.61 -26.51
CA ARG A 617 -32.42 -4.33 -27.48
C ARG A 617 -32.20 -5.76 -26.99
N PHE A 618 -32.83 -6.70 -27.67
CA PHE A 618 -32.62 -8.14 -27.47
C PHE A 618 -31.49 -8.58 -28.38
N ILE A 619 -30.32 -8.84 -27.81
CA ILE A 619 -29.07 -9.11 -28.53
C ILE A 619 -28.82 -10.61 -28.55
N PHE A 620 -28.73 -11.15 -29.74
CA PHE A 620 -28.41 -12.56 -30.00
C PHE A 620 -26.95 -12.67 -30.39
N ASP A 621 -26.12 -13.09 -29.43
CA ASP A 621 -24.66 -13.12 -29.53
C ASP A 621 -24.06 -14.28 -28.72
N LEU A 622 -23.32 -15.16 -29.38
CA LEU A 622 -22.50 -16.21 -28.77
C LEU A 622 -21.01 -15.82 -28.69
N ASN A 623 -20.62 -14.69 -29.27
CA ASN A 623 -19.22 -14.35 -29.55
C ASN A 623 -18.44 -15.46 -30.31
N ALA A 624 -19.17 -16.35 -30.97
CA ALA A 624 -18.68 -17.55 -31.65
C ALA A 624 -19.61 -17.84 -32.83
N ARG A 625 -19.22 -18.72 -33.77
CA ARG A 625 -20.10 -19.08 -34.89
C ARG A 625 -21.40 -19.69 -34.35
N PHE A 626 -22.54 -19.37 -34.98
CA PHE A 626 -23.83 -19.97 -34.65
C PHE A 626 -23.72 -21.49 -34.48
N GLN A 627 -24.04 -21.96 -33.28
CA GLN A 627 -24.16 -23.37 -32.94
C GLN A 627 -25.51 -23.56 -32.25
N ARG A 628 -26.41 -24.32 -32.89
CA ARG A 628 -27.79 -24.46 -32.42
C ARG A 628 -27.91 -25.01 -30.99
N GLN A 629 -26.98 -25.87 -30.58
CA GLN A 629 -27.00 -26.47 -29.24
C GLN A 629 -26.50 -25.49 -28.18
N ALA A 630 -25.48 -24.68 -28.49
CA ALA A 630 -24.94 -23.67 -27.58
C ALA A 630 -25.92 -22.49 -27.43
N MET A 631 -26.46 -21.98 -28.55
CA MET A 631 -27.39 -20.85 -28.53
C MET A 631 -28.73 -21.12 -27.85
N GLY A 632 -29.13 -22.39 -27.76
CA GLY A 632 -30.49 -22.78 -27.38
C GLY A 632 -31.60 -22.00 -28.12
N VAL A 633 -32.72 -21.78 -27.42
CA VAL A 633 -33.91 -21.10 -27.93
C VAL A 633 -34.44 -20.13 -26.88
N ASP A 634 -34.04 -18.87 -27.01
CA ASP A 634 -34.46 -17.82 -26.09
C ASP A 634 -35.92 -17.43 -26.30
N ARG A 635 -36.59 -17.05 -25.21
CA ARG A 635 -37.95 -16.54 -25.22
C ARG A 635 -37.96 -15.06 -24.93
N VAL A 636 -38.27 -14.28 -25.96
CA VAL A 636 -38.52 -12.85 -25.81
C VAL A 636 -39.98 -12.64 -25.41
N LEU A 637 -40.19 -12.18 -24.19
CA LEU A 637 -41.48 -12.24 -23.51
C LEU A 637 -42.39 -11.07 -23.80
N ASP A 638 -41.90 -9.91 -24.23
CA ASP A 638 -42.69 -8.68 -24.29
C ASP A 638 -42.32 -7.71 -25.43
N PHE A 639 -41.67 -8.20 -26.49
CA PHE A 639 -41.25 -7.39 -27.65
C PHE A 639 -42.33 -6.42 -28.17
N ARG A 640 -42.06 -5.12 -28.13
CA ARG A 640 -42.91 -4.02 -28.61
C ARG A 640 -42.40 -3.49 -29.95
N ARG A 641 -43.09 -3.87 -31.02
CA ARG A 641 -42.75 -3.44 -32.39
C ARG A 641 -42.72 -1.91 -32.51
N GLY A 642 -41.70 -1.40 -33.21
CA GLY A 642 -41.50 0.04 -33.42
C GLY A 642 -40.82 0.77 -32.26
N GLN A 643 -40.66 0.11 -31.11
CA GLN A 643 -39.86 0.60 -29.98
C GLN A 643 -38.60 -0.25 -29.82
N ASP A 644 -38.78 -1.57 -29.75
CA ASP A 644 -37.70 -2.50 -29.46
C ASP A 644 -36.99 -2.97 -30.74
N LYS A 645 -35.80 -3.55 -30.55
CA LYS A 645 -34.96 -4.11 -31.62
C LYS A 645 -34.48 -5.52 -31.30
N ILE A 646 -34.53 -6.36 -32.32
CA ILE A 646 -33.82 -7.64 -32.37
C ILE A 646 -32.43 -7.35 -32.96
N VAL A 647 -31.39 -7.51 -32.16
CA VAL A 647 -30.01 -7.23 -32.58
C VAL A 647 -29.31 -8.55 -32.85
N LEU A 648 -28.75 -8.68 -34.05
CA LEU A 648 -28.02 -9.87 -34.48
C LEU A 648 -26.53 -9.56 -34.55
N ASP A 649 -25.72 -10.33 -33.83
CA ASP A 649 -24.27 -10.17 -33.84
C ASP A 649 -23.61 -10.92 -35.02
N ARG A 650 -22.64 -10.28 -35.68
CA ARG A 650 -21.98 -10.84 -36.88
C ARG A 650 -20.94 -11.90 -36.55
N THR A 651 -20.42 -11.97 -35.34
CA THR A 651 -19.56 -13.08 -34.91
C THR A 651 -20.34 -14.41 -34.91
N THR A 652 -21.63 -14.32 -34.53
CA THR A 652 -22.61 -15.41 -34.49
C THR A 652 -23.20 -15.70 -35.86
N PHE A 653 -23.77 -14.69 -36.49
CA PHE A 653 -24.45 -14.80 -37.78
C PHE A 653 -23.53 -14.32 -38.91
N ARG A 654 -22.37 -14.96 -39.09
CA ARG A 654 -21.29 -14.52 -40.00
C ARG A 654 -21.68 -14.31 -41.47
N THR A 655 -22.80 -14.87 -41.91
CA THR A 655 -23.32 -14.64 -43.27
C THR A 655 -23.95 -13.26 -43.44
N LEU A 656 -24.14 -12.48 -42.36
CA LEU A 656 -24.63 -11.11 -42.40
C LEU A 656 -23.56 -10.13 -42.94
N LYS A 657 -23.95 -9.38 -43.97
CA LYS A 657 -23.14 -8.30 -44.58
C LYS A 657 -23.24 -7.01 -43.74
N ARG A 658 -22.19 -6.17 -43.74
CA ARG A 658 -22.19 -4.88 -43.00
C ARG A 658 -23.27 -3.93 -43.53
N GLY A 659 -23.95 -3.24 -42.61
CA GLY A 659 -24.68 -1.99 -42.89
C GLY A 659 -26.18 -2.07 -43.18
N ARG A 660 -26.76 -3.25 -43.48
CA ARG A 660 -28.23 -3.39 -43.61
C ARG A 660 -28.70 -4.84 -43.45
N PHE A 661 -29.76 -5.05 -42.66
CA PHE A 661 -30.49 -6.32 -42.61
C PHE A 661 -31.38 -6.47 -43.85
N THR A 662 -31.07 -7.39 -44.75
CA THR A 662 -31.73 -7.50 -46.07
C THR A 662 -32.36 -8.85 -46.35
N SER A 663 -32.19 -9.86 -45.48
CA SER A 663 -32.60 -11.24 -45.76
C SER A 663 -33.52 -11.80 -44.65
N PHE A 664 -34.79 -11.40 -44.71
CA PHE A 664 -35.82 -11.82 -43.76
C PHE A 664 -37.15 -12.15 -44.44
N LYS A 665 -37.81 -13.20 -43.96
CA LYS A 665 -39.13 -13.62 -44.44
C LYS A 665 -40.05 -13.99 -43.28
N GLN A 666 -41.26 -13.44 -43.27
CA GLN A 666 -42.33 -13.89 -42.39
C GLN A 666 -43.19 -14.95 -43.10
N VAL A 667 -43.50 -16.05 -42.41
CA VAL A 667 -44.30 -17.18 -42.92
C VAL A 667 -45.33 -17.64 -41.89
N GLN A 668 -46.24 -18.53 -42.29
CA GLN A 668 -47.34 -19.01 -41.43
C GLN A 668 -47.04 -20.33 -40.71
N ASN A 669 -46.14 -21.16 -41.26
CA ASN A 669 -45.85 -22.48 -40.71
C ASN A 669 -44.43 -22.97 -41.07
N ARG A 670 -44.02 -24.07 -40.42
CA ARG A 670 -42.66 -24.61 -40.53
C ARG A 670 -42.30 -25.14 -41.92
N ARG A 671 -43.27 -25.67 -42.68
CA ARG A 671 -43.03 -26.12 -44.06
C ARG A 671 -42.65 -24.96 -44.97
N GLN A 672 -43.28 -23.80 -44.79
CA GLN A 672 -42.92 -22.58 -45.52
C GLN A 672 -41.55 -22.06 -45.09
N ALA A 673 -41.20 -22.18 -43.80
CA ALA A 673 -39.88 -21.78 -43.30
C ALA A 673 -38.75 -22.62 -43.91
N GLN A 674 -38.94 -23.94 -44.00
CA GLN A 674 -37.97 -24.86 -44.60
C GLN A 674 -37.77 -24.67 -46.12
N ARG A 675 -38.74 -24.04 -46.79
CA ARG A 675 -38.67 -23.71 -48.22
C ARG A 675 -38.22 -22.26 -48.46
N SER A 676 -37.85 -21.54 -47.40
CA SER A 676 -37.33 -20.18 -47.49
C SER A 676 -35.83 -20.22 -47.76
N ASP A 677 -35.39 -19.30 -48.61
CA ASP A 677 -34.00 -18.99 -48.92
C ASP A 677 -33.48 -17.80 -48.07
N ALA A 678 -34.36 -17.10 -47.36
CA ALA A 678 -33.99 -16.00 -46.48
C ALA A 678 -33.11 -16.48 -45.31
N GLN A 679 -32.13 -15.64 -44.93
CA GLN A 679 -31.24 -15.91 -43.80
C GLN A 679 -32.00 -15.98 -42.49
N PHE A 680 -33.08 -15.20 -42.33
CA PHE A 680 -33.93 -15.25 -41.16
C PHE A 680 -35.38 -15.48 -41.55
N THR A 681 -36.04 -16.45 -40.92
CA THR A 681 -37.43 -16.78 -41.20
C THR A 681 -38.25 -16.84 -39.91
N TYR A 682 -39.33 -16.07 -39.83
CA TYR A 682 -40.21 -16.01 -38.65
C TYR A 682 -41.57 -16.65 -38.92
N ILE A 683 -41.97 -17.59 -38.06
CA ILE A 683 -43.27 -18.26 -38.13
C ILE A 683 -44.26 -17.52 -37.22
N ARG A 684 -45.14 -16.72 -37.82
CA ARG A 684 -46.11 -15.89 -37.08
C ARG A 684 -47.01 -16.68 -36.14
N ARG A 685 -47.47 -17.87 -36.53
CA ARG A 685 -48.41 -18.66 -35.71
C ARG A 685 -47.80 -19.20 -34.42
N THR A 686 -46.50 -19.49 -34.42
CA THR A 686 -45.82 -20.07 -33.26
C THR A 686 -44.95 -19.06 -32.52
N GLY A 687 -44.56 -17.95 -33.17
CA GLY A 687 -43.61 -17.01 -32.61
C GLY A 687 -42.15 -17.36 -32.88
N SER A 688 -41.88 -18.36 -33.72
CA SER A 688 -40.55 -18.96 -33.84
C SER A 688 -39.68 -18.31 -34.91
N LEU A 689 -38.47 -17.90 -34.56
CA LEU A 689 -37.48 -17.27 -35.43
C LEU A 689 -36.32 -18.22 -35.74
N PHE A 690 -36.10 -18.46 -37.03
CA PHE A 690 -35.11 -19.39 -37.55
C PHE A 690 -33.99 -18.66 -38.28
N TYR A 691 -32.75 -19.15 -38.13
CA TYR A 691 -31.60 -18.77 -38.92
C TYR A 691 -31.27 -19.84 -39.98
N ASN A 692 -30.97 -19.41 -41.19
CA ASN A 692 -30.47 -20.23 -42.28
C ASN A 692 -29.00 -19.88 -42.54
N ALA A 693 -28.11 -20.75 -42.06
CA ALA A 693 -26.67 -20.53 -42.15
C ALA A 693 -26.10 -20.64 -43.57
N ASN A 694 -26.82 -21.26 -44.50
CA ASN A 694 -26.33 -21.47 -45.85
C ASN A 694 -26.44 -20.21 -46.73
N GLY A 695 -27.34 -19.27 -46.39
CA GLY A 695 -27.63 -18.06 -47.16
C GLY A 695 -28.11 -18.35 -48.59
N GLU A 696 -29.35 -17.98 -48.93
CA GLU A 696 -29.88 -18.05 -50.31
C GLU A 696 -30.10 -19.48 -50.87
N ARG A 697 -30.04 -20.52 -50.01
CA ARG A 697 -30.48 -21.90 -50.32
C ARG A 697 -31.62 -22.31 -49.40
N ASN A 698 -32.63 -22.99 -49.96
CA ASN A 698 -33.77 -23.49 -49.17
C ASN A 698 -33.34 -24.39 -48.02
N GLY A 699 -33.91 -24.16 -46.84
CA GLY A 699 -33.66 -24.94 -45.63
C GLY A 699 -33.00 -24.10 -44.54
N PHE A 700 -32.45 -24.76 -43.53
CA PHE A 700 -31.77 -24.08 -42.41
C PHE A 700 -30.25 -24.27 -42.41
N GLY A 701 -29.72 -25.23 -43.17
CA GLY A 701 -28.29 -25.58 -43.14
C GLY A 701 -27.85 -26.03 -41.75
N SER A 702 -26.69 -25.55 -41.29
CA SER A 702 -26.23 -25.66 -39.89
C SER A 702 -26.92 -24.67 -38.94
N GLY A 703 -27.86 -23.86 -39.45
CA GLY A 703 -28.72 -22.97 -38.68
C GLY A 703 -29.90 -23.69 -38.01
N GLY A 704 -30.85 -22.92 -37.48
CA GLY A 704 -32.04 -23.48 -36.86
C GLY A 704 -32.87 -22.45 -36.09
N LEU A 705 -33.85 -22.96 -35.34
CA LEU A 705 -34.59 -22.17 -34.35
C LEU A 705 -33.61 -21.68 -33.28
N PHE A 706 -33.67 -20.39 -32.95
CA PHE A 706 -32.85 -19.79 -31.89
C PHE A 706 -33.61 -18.80 -31.01
N ALA A 707 -34.81 -18.39 -31.40
CA ALA A 707 -35.64 -17.54 -30.56
C ALA A 707 -37.13 -17.79 -30.79
N ASP A 708 -37.92 -17.67 -29.73
CA ASP A 708 -39.37 -17.64 -29.72
C ASP A 708 -39.87 -16.30 -29.14
N PHE A 709 -40.95 -15.80 -29.74
CA PHE A 709 -41.66 -14.60 -29.30
C PHE A 709 -43.12 -14.95 -28.98
N ARG A 710 -43.88 -13.99 -28.44
CA ARG A 710 -45.34 -14.12 -28.39
C ARG A 710 -45.90 -14.38 -29.80
N ASN A 711 -46.80 -15.35 -29.92
CA ASN A 711 -47.41 -15.69 -31.19
C ASN A 711 -48.22 -14.51 -31.76
N GLY A 712 -48.27 -14.42 -33.09
CA GLY A 712 -49.08 -13.44 -33.80
C GLY A 712 -48.41 -12.10 -34.13
N LEU A 713 -47.18 -11.84 -33.66
CA LEU A 713 -46.43 -10.62 -34.02
C LEU A 713 -46.23 -10.50 -35.54
N ASN A 714 -46.21 -9.28 -36.05
CA ASN A 714 -45.94 -8.97 -37.46
C ASN A 714 -44.55 -8.36 -37.60
N LEU A 715 -43.52 -9.20 -37.61
CA LEU A 715 -42.13 -8.75 -37.72
C LEU A 715 -41.79 -8.35 -39.16
N THR A 716 -40.94 -7.35 -39.28
CA THR A 716 -40.44 -6.77 -40.54
C THR A 716 -38.94 -6.54 -40.44
N SER A 717 -38.26 -6.33 -41.57
CA SER A 717 -36.81 -6.09 -41.57
C SER A 717 -36.37 -4.88 -40.76
N SER A 718 -37.24 -3.88 -40.54
CA SER A 718 -36.96 -2.73 -39.69
C SER A 718 -36.87 -3.06 -38.20
N ASP A 719 -37.40 -4.20 -37.77
CA ASP A 719 -37.38 -4.64 -36.36
C ASP A 719 -36.01 -5.23 -35.98
N PHE A 720 -35.13 -5.43 -36.96
CA PHE A 720 -33.80 -5.98 -36.79
C PHE A 720 -32.71 -4.92 -36.91
N ALA A 721 -31.63 -5.11 -36.16
CA ALA A 721 -30.38 -4.39 -36.30
C ALA A 721 -29.22 -5.39 -36.36
N VAL A 722 -28.13 -5.00 -37.04
CA VAL A 722 -26.93 -5.83 -37.14
C VAL A 722 -25.78 -5.11 -36.45
N ARG A 723 -25.14 -5.77 -35.47
CA ARG A 723 -23.94 -5.26 -34.79
C ARG A 723 -22.67 -5.70 -35.55
N PRO A 724 -21.62 -4.86 -35.64
CA PRO A 724 -20.40 -5.14 -36.40
C PRO A 724 -19.76 -6.51 -36.17
#